data_AF-A0A3Q3BAH4-F1
#
_entry.id   AF-A0A3Q3BAH4-F1
#
_cell.length_a   1.000
_cell.length_b   1.000
_cell.length_c   1.000
_cell.angle_alpha   90.00
_cell.angle_beta   90.00
_cell.angle_gamma   90.00
#
_symmetry.space_group_name_H-M   'P 1'
#
loop_
_entity.id
_entity.type
_entity.pdbx_description
1 polymer ?
#
loop_
_entity_poly.entity_id
_entity_poly.type
_entity_poly.pdbx_seq_one_letter_code
_entity_poly.pdbx_strand_id
1 'polypeptide(L)'
;MVFSISQVSTPKKQVRGRTLESSFEVSEEENCLERALVMVKLNRTKNNDHLACLGLSRLAFYTDLGSFLEDLGLKQHYREKLSLSKILEINEKTITDEPVKFKLDLPWYFLKKLMMVNVTSRNVRYPSEPEAIESDSDDVFEDPITDDMLNPLDIITALFLCSDGFVQQELALNMSMCQFSVPLLLPNCDTNQCTLMLWAMRDIVKKYRPLSLSESKGFKEERIVFSELPLVSFVRLGECSLSKSEILNKLLSNSQQYHDTFVHHNMECGDAPRRISNGLTEISWYLPCGNKNMDIFSEPVAIANLRGDIASFETQYSFLCQTSAAVFVFFDQLDPECELLTNKDHKAQIFLVGNHQSKNFSLDAVKKIQNKLSLTKNNIIIKKKQTNDADFVKCLRKKVSNVVDKTTMRMSVKRMAAIAQDFGILVDEDSSECQAGKENADAITAEIQDILKYKEEQLPLRGQIWKELTSLEKEEFRLQNIGSEDIETYRSNLQEQKRELRRKQTNYAMSNAMTCFISGISSPGTERRYFLKWMRMNLDNLSRGKLSGLRELYKEKCNDSKNKEEIKEIDKQLSNISLGTEHFFREMGQIYEASLSLPETDPSRQQLQHLPKLCAQLLLDGFPLELVDGDASNIPLRWVSDVLSQLNDLVSPKNKILVATVLGVQSTGKSTLLNTMFGVQFAVSSGRCTRGAFMLLIKVNEDVKKDLNCDFMMIIDTEGLKSPELAQLDNSHEHDNELATLVVGLSDITIININSAEMKDILQIVVHAFLRMKEVGKKPKCQFVHQNVSDVSAHEKNLRDRKLLLQQLNEMTQAAAKMEKKEENKSFTDVMEYNPDTGNSYIPGLWNGNPPMAPVNAGYSEAVYELKKNIIQQLGTCESTSNNILQFREWMSSL
;
A
#
# COMPACT_ATOMS: atom_id res chain seq x y z
N MET A 1 62.25 -17.99 -7.87
CA MET A 1 63.51 -17.40 -7.36
C MET A 1 63.31 -17.21 -5.86
N VAL A 2 63.74 -18.12 -4.98
CA VAL A 2 65.12 -18.39 -4.48
C VAL A 2 65.64 -17.29 -3.51
N PHE A 3 65.58 -17.62 -2.20
CA PHE A 3 66.49 -17.29 -1.06
C PHE A 3 66.66 -15.80 -0.66
N SER A 4 66.96 -15.35 0.58
CA SER A 4 67.55 -15.90 1.83
C SER A 4 67.47 -14.79 2.91
N ILE A 5 67.21 -15.04 4.22
CA ILE A 5 68.19 -15.34 5.31
C ILE A 5 69.25 -14.20 5.46
N SER A 6 69.46 -13.45 6.55
CA SER A 6 69.88 -13.87 7.91
C SER A 6 70.24 -12.69 8.84
N GLN A 7 69.91 -12.87 10.12
CA GLN A 7 70.75 -12.74 11.35
C GLN A 7 71.38 -11.40 11.81
N VAL A 8 71.02 -10.92 13.01
CA VAL A 8 71.63 -11.12 14.37
C VAL A 8 72.72 -10.09 14.71
N SER A 9 72.47 -9.30 15.76
CA SER A 9 73.37 -9.18 16.92
C SER A 9 72.77 -8.29 18.02
N THR A 10 72.52 -8.89 19.18
CA THR A 10 72.51 -8.20 20.49
C THR A 10 73.92 -8.31 21.08
N PRO A 11 74.31 -7.55 22.13
CA PRO A 11 74.03 -8.04 23.49
C PRO A 11 73.91 -6.99 24.63
N LYS A 12 73.10 -7.35 25.65
CA LYS A 12 73.36 -7.31 27.12
C LYS A 12 73.48 -5.93 27.82
N LYS A 13 72.86 -5.67 28.98
CA LYS A 13 72.83 -6.40 30.27
C LYS A 13 71.67 -5.84 31.14
N GLN A 14 70.80 -6.68 31.72
CA GLN A 14 70.76 -7.13 33.15
C GLN A 14 70.30 -6.04 34.16
N VAL A 15 69.39 -6.25 35.14
CA VAL A 15 68.98 -7.51 35.82
C VAL A 15 67.81 -7.30 36.81
N ARG A 16 66.95 -8.34 36.88
CA ARG A 16 66.10 -8.92 37.99
C ARG A 16 64.99 -8.08 38.65
N GLY A 17 63.87 -8.68 39.07
CA GLY A 17 63.46 -10.11 39.15
C GLY A 17 62.05 -10.32 38.57
N ARG A 18 61.76 -11.42 37.85
CA ARG A 18 61.58 -12.83 38.30
C ARG A 18 60.43 -12.94 39.33
N THR A 19 59.39 -13.74 39.13
CA THR A 19 59.25 -14.99 38.34
C THR A 19 57.73 -15.29 38.20
N LEU A 20 57.25 -15.56 36.97
CA LEU A 20 56.70 -16.85 36.44
C LEU A 20 55.30 -17.17 36.98
N GLU A 21 54.32 -17.68 36.25
CA GLU A 21 54.01 -18.17 34.89
C GLU A 21 52.48 -18.44 34.99
N SER A 22 51.60 -18.40 34.00
CA SER A 22 51.65 -18.81 32.60
C SER A 22 50.42 -18.23 31.89
N SER A 23 50.59 -18.01 30.60
CA SER A 23 49.65 -17.43 29.64
C SER A 23 48.90 -18.47 28.80
N PHE A 24 47.82 -17.99 28.16
CA PHE A 24 47.16 -18.44 26.92
C PHE A 24 45.87 -19.30 26.97
N GLU A 25 44.77 -18.58 26.67
CA GLU A 25 43.71 -18.81 25.65
C GLU A 25 43.07 -20.20 25.49
N VAL A 26 41.74 -20.28 25.65
CA VAL A 26 40.75 -20.76 24.64
C VAL A 26 39.37 -20.11 24.93
N SER A 27 38.62 -19.87 23.86
CA SER A 27 37.33 -19.22 23.62
C SER A 27 36.05 -19.89 24.20
N GLU A 28 35.01 -19.05 24.32
CA GLU A 28 33.58 -19.24 24.02
C GLU A 28 32.70 -20.30 24.73
N GLU A 29 31.44 -19.90 24.93
CA GLU A 29 30.23 -20.73 25.14
C GLU A 29 30.09 -21.53 26.46
N GLU A 30 29.73 -20.89 27.57
CA GLU A 30 28.92 -21.53 28.64
C GLU A 30 28.51 -20.56 29.76
N ASN A 31 27.66 -19.55 29.48
CA ASN A 31 27.11 -18.76 30.61
C ASN A 31 25.73 -18.09 30.44
N CYS A 32 24.87 -18.62 29.56
CA CYS A 32 23.48 -18.15 29.43
C CYS A 32 22.42 -19.12 29.94
N LEU A 33 22.79 -20.28 30.50
CA LEU A 33 21.83 -21.29 30.98
C LEU A 33 21.64 -21.33 32.51
N GLU A 34 22.52 -20.72 33.31
CA GLU A 34 22.40 -20.79 34.78
C GLU A 34 21.51 -19.71 35.44
N ARG A 35 21.04 -18.70 34.70
CA ARG A 35 20.13 -17.68 35.28
C ARG A 35 18.64 -17.99 35.13
N ALA A 36 18.26 -19.01 34.36
CA ALA A 36 16.86 -19.41 34.18
C ALA A 36 16.35 -20.43 35.21
N LEU A 37 17.22 -20.99 36.07
CA LEU A 37 16.88 -22.13 36.93
C LEU A 37 16.58 -21.82 38.41
N VAL A 38 16.50 -20.54 38.80
CA VAL A 38 16.33 -20.15 40.23
C VAL A 38 14.88 -19.74 40.58
N MET A 39 13.95 -19.63 39.63
CA MET A 39 12.56 -19.17 39.90
C MET A 39 11.48 -20.26 39.76
N VAL A 40 11.81 -21.55 39.88
CA VAL A 40 10.81 -22.65 39.89
C VAL A 40 11.10 -23.71 40.97
N LYS A 41 11.44 -23.26 42.18
CA LYS A 41 11.44 -24.12 43.38
C LYS A 41 10.65 -23.43 44.49
N LEU A 42 9.34 -23.58 44.46
CA LEU A 42 8.45 -23.60 45.64
C LEU A 42 7.02 -23.91 45.19
N ASN A 43 6.76 -25.18 44.87
CA ASN A 43 5.51 -25.90 45.13
C ASN A 43 5.46 -27.17 44.28
N ARG A 44 5.73 -28.32 44.91
CA ARG A 44 5.03 -29.61 44.68
C ARG A 44 5.70 -30.70 45.52
N THR A 45 5.07 -31.01 46.64
CA THR A 45 5.26 -32.26 47.36
C THR A 45 4.40 -33.36 46.74
N LYS A 46 5.03 -34.52 46.52
CA LYS A 46 4.47 -35.89 46.48
C LYS A 46 3.57 -36.27 45.31
N ASN A 47 4.16 -36.90 44.29
CA ASN A 47 4.06 -38.34 44.02
C ASN A 47 4.54 -38.61 42.59
N ASN A 48 5.81 -38.98 42.46
CA ASN A 48 6.35 -39.67 41.29
C ASN A 48 6.52 -41.12 41.70
N ASP A 49 5.78 -42.02 41.05
CA ASP A 49 6.22 -43.38 40.73
C ASP A 49 5.27 -43.93 39.66
N HIS A 50 5.59 -43.63 38.40
CA HIS A 50 5.40 -44.48 37.21
C HIS A 50 5.65 -43.66 35.94
N LEU A 51 6.93 -43.49 35.59
CA LEU A 51 7.33 -43.00 34.27
C LEU A 51 8.64 -43.69 33.87
N ALA A 52 8.49 -44.86 33.26
CA ALA A 52 9.53 -45.48 32.43
C ALA A 52 8.86 -46.34 31.36
N CYS A 53 8.56 -45.69 30.23
CA CYS A 53 8.36 -46.21 28.87
C CYS A 53 7.18 -45.51 28.20
N LEU A 54 7.47 -44.48 27.41
CA LEU A 54 6.91 -44.19 26.08
C LEU A 54 7.55 -42.87 25.59
N GLY A 55 8.03 -42.87 24.34
CA GLY A 55 8.84 -41.80 23.77
C GLY A 55 8.16 -40.43 23.79
N LEU A 56 8.86 -39.43 24.33
CA LEU A 56 8.46 -38.03 24.31
C LEU A 56 9.11 -37.32 23.12
N SER A 57 8.40 -37.30 21.98
CA SER A 57 8.54 -36.24 20.99
C SER A 57 7.80 -35.00 21.48
N ARG A 58 8.51 -33.86 21.61
CA ARG A 58 8.00 -32.47 21.70
C ARG A 58 6.71 -32.27 22.51
N LEU A 59 6.82 -32.06 23.82
CA LEU A 59 5.83 -31.28 24.57
C LEU A 59 6.02 -29.79 24.22
N ALA A 60 5.24 -29.29 23.26
CA ALA A 60 5.06 -27.85 23.09
C ALA A 60 4.19 -27.35 24.25
N PHE A 61 4.73 -26.48 25.10
CA PHE A 61 3.89 -25.69 26.00
C PHE A 61 3.01 -24.79 25.13
N TYR A 62 1.68 -24.98 25.19
CA TYR A 62 0.72 -24.15 24.46
C TYR A 62 0.71 -22.75 25.08
N THR A 63 1.17 -21.75 24.35
CA THR A 63 1.02 -20.34 24.75
C THR A 63 -0.39 -19.83 24.42
N ASP A 64 -0.88 -18.81 25.12
CA ASP A 64 -2.22 -18.24 24.90
C ASP A 64 -2.37 -17.70 23.46
N LEU A 65 -1.31 -17.04 22.96
CA LEU A 65 -1.21 -16.65 21.55
C LEU A 65 -1.24 -17.87 20.62
N GLY A 66 -0.49 -18.92 20.95
CA GLY A 66 -0.42 -20.14 20.16
C GLY A 66 -1.77 -20.83 19.99
N SER A 67 -2.56 -20.94 21.06
CA SER A 67 -3.94 -21.44 21.00
C SER A 67 -4.85 -20.51 20.21
N PHE A 68 -4.78 -19.19 20.43
CA PHE A 68 -5.62 -18.23 19.72
C PHE A 68 -5.38 -18.24 18.21
N LEU A 69 -4.11 -18.34 17.79
CA LEU A 69 -3.76 -18.43 16.37
C LEU A 69 -4.15 -19.78 15.76
N GLU A 70 -4.28 -20.84 16.56
CA GLU A 70 -4.82 -22.12 16.10
C GLU A 70 -6.32 -22.04 15.84
N ASP A 71 -7.06 -21.41 16.77
CA ASP A 71 -8.51 -21.13 16.63
C ASP A 71 -8.83 -20.32 15.36
N LEU A 72 -7.89 -19.46 14.94
CA LEU A 72 -7.98 -18.62 13.75
C LEU A 72 -7.37 -19.23 12.49
N GLY A 73 -6.70 -20.38 12.58
CA GLY A 73 -6.02 -21.01 11.43
C GLY A 73 -4.78 -20.23 10.96
N LEU A 74 -4.22 -19.38 11.82
CA LEU A 74 -3.07 -18.52 11.54
C LEU A 74 -1.74 -19.03 12.14
N LYS A 75 -1.76 -20.14 12.88
CA LYS A 75 -0.59 -20.70 13.58
C LYS A 75 0.64 -20.90 12.68
N GLN A 76 0.45 -21.41 11.46
CA GLN A 76 1.53 -21.59 10.49
C GLN A 76 2.09 -20.23 10.03
N HIS A 77 1.20 -19.27 9.78
CA HIS A 77 1.54 -17.92 9.33
C HIS A 77 2.28 -17.10 10.38
N TYR A 78 2.18 -17.45 11.67
CA TYR A 78 3.02 -16.81 12.69
C TYR A 78 4.51 -17.01 12.44
N ARG A 79 4.90 -18.18 11.93
CA ARG A 79 6.30 -18.54 11.61
C ARG A 79 6.70 -18.17 10.19
N GLU A 80 5.87 -18.52 9.22
CA GLU A 80 6.21 -18.35 7.79
C GLU A 80 5.91 -16.94 7.26
N LYS A 81 5.07 -16.19 7.97
CA LYS A 81 4.51 -14.89 7.60
C LYS A 81 3.62 -14.93 6.34
N LEU A 82 2.50 -14.20 6.40
CA LEU A 82 1.65 -13.93 5.25
C LEU A 82 2.39 -12.97 4.31
N SER A 83 2.36 -13.29 3.02
CA SER A 83 2.93 -12.46 1.94
C SER A 83 1.82 -11.85 1.08
N LEU A 84 2.13 -10.73 0.41
CA LEU A 84 1.16 -10.10 -0.51
C LEU A 84 0.70 -11.04 -1.61
N SER A 85 1.62 -11.82 -2.20
CA SER A 85 1.26 -12.78 -3.25
C SER A 85 0.18 -13.77 -2.81
N LYS A 86 0.12 -14.10 -1.50
CA LYS A 86 -0.92 -14.98 -0.95
C LYS A 86 -2.25 -14.26 -0.73
N ILE A 87 -2.21 -12.99 -0.33
CA ILE A 87 -3.41 -12.17 -0.08
C ILE A 87 -4.09 -11.75 -1.39
N LEU A 88 -3.29 -11.46 -2.41
CA LEU A 88 -3.78 -11.03 -3.74
C LEU A 88 -4.26 -12.20 -4.61
N GLU A 89 -3.96 -13.45 -4.22
CA GLU A 89 -4.34 -14.66 -4.96
C GLU A 89 -5.86 -14.72 -5.19
N ILE A 90 -6.28 -14.90 -6.45
CA ILE A 90 -7.69 -15.08 -6.79
C ILE A 90 -8.11 -16.48 -6.36
N ASN A 91 -9.01 -16.56 -5.39
CA ASN A 91 -9.55 -17.81 -4.85
C ASN A 91 -11.08 -17.73 -4.67
N GLU A 92 -11.72 -18.86 -4.38
CA GLU A 92 -13.17 -18.95 -4.26
C GLU A 92 -13.70 -17.95 -3.22
N LYS A 93 -13.03 -17.85 -2.06
CA LYS A 93 -13.39 -16.91 -0.99
C LYS A 93 -13.29 -15.44 -1.44
N THR A 94 -12.46 -15.10 -2.43
CA THR A 94 -12.38 -13.73 -2.97
C THR A 94 -13.46 -13.38 -3.98
N ILE A 95 -14.25 -14.36 -4.45
CA ILE A 95 -15.26 -14.18 -5.51
C ILE A 95 -16.68 -14.59 -5.08
N THR A 96 -16.82 -15.32 -3.96
CA THR A 96 -18.11 -15.73 -3.40
C THR A 96 -18.54 -14.88 -2.21
N ASP A 97 -19.85 -14.78 -2.01
CA ASP A 97 -20.47 -14.07 -0.86
C ASP A 97 -20.87 -15.02 0.26
N GLU A 98 -20.16 -16.14 0.39
CA GLU A 98 -20.49 -17.05 1.46
C GLU A 98 -20.37 -16.33 2.80
N PRO A 99 -21.43 -16.36 3.65
CA PRO A 99 -21.34 -15.81 4.99
C PRO A 99 -20.26 -16.58 5.75
N VAL A 100 -19.61 -15.91 6.69
CA VAL A 100 -18.62 -16.55 7.55
C VAL A 100 -19.30 -17.69 8.30
N LYS A 101 -18.89 -18.94 8.04
CA LYS A 101 -19.47 -20.14 8.68
C LYS A 101 -18.68 -20.57 9.90
N PHE A 102 -17.37 -20.33 9.91
CA PHE A 102 -16.46 -20.78 10.96
C PHE A 102 -15.54 -19.65 11.46
N LYS A 103 -15.08 -19.77 12.70
CA LYS A 103 -14.12 -18.87 13.34
C LYS A 103 -12.82 -18.70 12.54
N LEU A 104 -12.38 -19.78 11.89
CA LEU A 104 -11.20 -19.85 11.02
C LEU A 104 -11.32 -18.94 9.76
N ASP A 105 -12.54 -18.57 9.35
CA ASP A 105 -12.78 -17.74 8.17
C ASP A 105 -12.74 -16.23 8.48
N LEU A 106 -12.83 -15.84 9.75
CA LEU A 106 -12.90 -14.42 10.16
C LEU A 106 -11.67 -13.60 9.74
N PRO A 107 -10.41 -14.07 9.93
CA PRO A 107 -9.25 -13.30 9.46
C PRO A 107 -9.25 -13.09 7.96
N TRP A 108 -9.69 -14.10 7.19
CA TRP A 108 -9.77 -14.03 5.73
C TRP A 108 -10.89 -13.11 5.27
N TYR A 109 -12.03 -13.10 5.95
CA TYR A 109 -13.11 -12.15 5.72
C TYR A 109 -12.65 -10.71 5.95
N PHE A 110 -11.99 -10.46 7.10
CA PHE A 110 -11.42 -9.16 7.42
C PHE A 110 -10.42 -8.71 6.35
N LEU A 111 -9.46 -9.57 5.98
CA LEU A 111 -8.48 -9.29 4.94
C LEU A 111 -9.15 -8.97 3.61
N LYS A 112 -10.08 -9.80 3.15
CA LYS A 112 -10.81 -9.59 1.88
C LYS A 112 -11.47 -8.22 1.83
N LYS A 113 -12.26 -7.88 2.86
CA LYS A 113 -12.99 -6.59 2.90
C LYS A 113 -12.02 -5.41 3.05
N LEU A 114 -10.96 -5.55 3.86
CA LEU A 114 -9.98 -4.48 4.07
C LEU A 114 -9.14 -4.20 2.82
N MET A 115 -8.72 -5.23 2.07
CA MET A 115 -7.99 -5.07 0.80
C MET A 115 -8.81 -4.36 -0.28
N MET A 116 -10.14 -4.35 -0.12
CA MET A 116 -11.08 -3.58 -0.95
C MET A 116 -11.45 -2.23 -0.33
N VAL A 117 -10.74 -1.83 0.73
CA VAL A 117 -10.95 -0.58 1.48
C VAL A 117 -12.38 -0.43 2.01
N ASN A 118 -13.01 -1.55 2.33
CA ASN A 118 -14.39 -1.57 2.80
C ASN A 118 -14.45 -1.32 4.32
N VAL A 119 -15.17 -0.27 4.70
CA VAL A 119 -15.33 0.16 6.10
C VAL A 119 -16.12 -0.84 6.97
N THR A 120 -16.79 -1.82 6.37
CA THR A 120 -17.49 -2.90 7.11
C THR A 120 -16.58 -4.05 7.52
N SER A 121 -15.29 -4.01 7.16
CA SER A 121 -14.31 -5.08 7.45
C SER A 121 -14.20 -5.48 8.92
N ARG A 122 -14.53 -4.58 9.87
CA ARG A 122 -14.50 -4.87 11.32
C ARG A 122 -15.77 -5.57 11.85
N ASN A 123 -16.78 -5.78 11.02
CA ASN A 123 -17.99 -6.50 11.42
C ASN A 123 -17.71 -8.02 11.34
N VAL A 124 -17.15 -8.56 12.43
CA VAL A 124 -16.60 -9.94 12.50
C VAL A 124 -17.55 -10.94 13.16
N ARG A 125 -18.86 -10.76 12.97
CA ARG A 125 -19.84 -11.73 13.47
C ARG A 125 -19.98 -12.89 12.49
N TYR A 126 -19.94 -14.11 13.01
CA TYR A 126 -20.41 -15.31 12.31
C TYR A 126 -21.71 -15.79 12.98
N PRO A 127 -22.65 -16.39 12.23
CA PRO A 127 -23.86 -16.93 12.83
C PRO A 127 -23.47 -18.19 13.61
N SER A 128 -23.56 -18.15 14.93
CA SER A 128 -23.82 -19.35 15.72
C SER A 128 -25.26 -19.78 15.41
N GLU A 129 -25.49 -21.05 15.04
CA GLU A 129 -26.86 -21.56 14.92
C GLU A 129 -27.61 -21.22 16.21
N PRO A 130 -28.78 -20.55 16.14
CA PRO A 130 -29.63 -20.47 17.30
C PRO A 130 -30.10 -21.90 17.55
N GLU A 131 -29.56 -22.55 18.59
CA GLU A 131 -30.23 -23.73 19.13
C GLU A 131 -31.67 -23.31 19.38
N ALA A 132 -32.59 -23.93 18.66
CA ALA A 132 -34.00 -23.78 18.93
C ALA A 132 -34.21 -24.25 20.36
N ILE A 133 -34.37 -23.30 21.29
CA ILE A 133 -34.81 -23.57 22.65
C ILE A 133 -36.28 -24.00 22.53
N GLU A 134 -36.53 -25.24 22.10
CA GLU A 134 -37.72 -25.99 22.51
C GLU A 134 -37.44 -26.57 23.89
N SER A 135 -37.49 -25.71 24.90
CA SER A 135 -37.64 -26.17 26.28
C SER A 135 -38.54 -25.22 27.04
N ASP A 136 -39.77 -25.66 27.29
CA ASP A 136 -40.63 -25.14 28.35
C ASP A 136 -39.90 -25.30 29.71
N SER A 137 -39.13 -24.29 30.10
CA SER A 137 -38.65 -24.13 31.48
C SER A 137 -38.34 -22.66 31.76
N ASP A 138 -38.91 -22.14 32.85
CA ASP A 138 -38.95 -20.74 33.31
C ASP A 138 -37.59 -20.07 33.66
N ASP A 139 -36.46 -20.46 33.07
CA ASP A 139 -35.16 -19.78 33.27
C ASP A 139 -34.82 -18.86 32.09
N VAL A 140 -35.43 -17.67 32.09
CA VAL A 140 -35.24 -16.59 31.11
C VAL A 140 -33.95 -15.77 31.41
N PHE A 141 -33.07 -16.24 32.29
CA PHE A 141 -31.93 -15.46 32.84
C PHE A 141 -30.54 -16.09 32.68
N GLU A 142 -30.37 -17.14 31.87
CA GLU A 142 -29.03 -17.53 31.43
C GLU A 142 -28.70 -16.83 30.10
N ASP A 143 -27.85 -15.80 30.17
CA ASP A 143 -27.25 -15.20 28.98
C ASP A 143 -26.54 -16.32 28.18
N PRO A 144 -26.80 -16.46 26.87
CA PRO A 144 -26.12 -17.47 26.07
C PRO A 144 -24.61 -17.25 26.20
N ILE A 145 -23.89 -18.33 26.51
CA ILE A 145 -22.44 -18.34 26.75
C ILE A 145 -21.74 -17.56 25.64
N THR A 146 -21.23 -16.37 25.98
CA THR A 146 -20.61 -15.37 25.08
C THR A 146 -19.18 -15.73 24.66
N ASP A 147 -18.73 -16.95 24.96
CA ASP A 147 -17.32 -17.35 24.92
C ASP A 147 -16.76 -17.54 23.49
N ASP A 148 -17.62 -17.45 22.46
CA ASP A 148 -17.22 -17.70 21.07
C ASP A 148 -17.07 -16.43 20.21
N MET A 149 -17.45 -15.26 20.73
CA MET A 149 -17.29 -13.99 20.00
C MET A 149 -15.85 -13.47 20.06
N LEU A 150 -15.32 -13.02 18.91
CA LEU A 150 -13.96 -12.51 18.79
C LEU A 150 -13.92 -10.98 18.71
N ASN A 151 -13.06 -10.37 19.50
CA ASN A 151 -12.84 -8.93 19.42
C ASN A 151 -12.13 -8.57 18.09
N PRO A 152 -12.62 -7.57 17.31
CA PRO A 152 -11.98 -7.14 16.08
C PRO A 152 -10.49 -6.76 16.27
N LEU A 153 -10.12 -6.22 17.44
CA LEU A 153 -8.74 -5.86 17.74
C LEU A 153 -7.82 -7.06 17.88
N ASP A 154 -8.33 -8.21 18.33
CA ASP A 154 -7.54 -9.43 18.41
C ASP A 154 -7.29 -9.99 17.01
N ILE A 155 -8.26 -9.91 16.09
CA ILE A 155 -8.07 -10.30 14.68
C ILE A 155 -7.03 -9.40 14.01
N ILE A 156 -7.13 -8.07 14.21
CA ILE A 156 -6.12 -7.12 13.71
C ILE A 156 -4.73 -7.45 14.28
N THR A 157 -4.63 -7.65 15.60
CA THR A 157 -3.35 -7.96 16.25
C THR A 157 -2.75 -9.26 15.73
N ALA A 158 -3.56 -10.32 15.61
CA ALA A 158 -3.14 -11.61 15.06
C ALA A 158 -2.64 -11.48 13.62
N LEU A 159 -3.37 -10.76 12.77
CA LEU A 159 -2.99 -10.55 11.37
C LEU A 159 -1.67 -9.79 11.25
N PHE A 160 -1.46 -8.72 12.03
CA PHE A 160 -0.19 -8.01 12.04
C PHE A 160 0.97 -8.90 12.50
N LEU A 161 0.78 -9.70 13.56
CA LEU A 161 1.80 -10.64 14.06
C LEU A 161 2.13 -11.77 13.06
N CYS A 162 1.14 -12.21 12.28
CA CYS A 162 1.26 -13.29 11.29
C CYS A 162 1.64 -12.80 9.89
N SER A 163 1.91 -11.52 9.68
CA SER A 163 2.18 -10.93 8.37
C SER A 163 3.63 -10.50 8.21
N ASP A 164 4.14 -10.50 6.98
CA ASP A 164 5.43 -9.90 6.66
C ASP A 164 5.33 -8.36 6.66
N GLY A 165 6.47 -7.67 6.63
CA GLY A 165 6.50 -6.20 6.69
C GLY A 165 5.76 -5.52 5.53
N PHE A 166 5.65 -6.15 4.37
CA PHE A 166 4.95 -5.58 3.22
C PHE A 166 3.43 -5.69 3.38
N VAL A 167 2.95 -6.84 3.88
CA VAL A 167 1.54 -7.01 4.21
C VAL A 167 1.14 -6.08 5.34
N GLN A 168 1.93 -5.96 6.41
CA GLN A 168 1.66 -5.03 7.50
C GLN A 168 1.51 -3.58 7.00
N GLN A 169 2.34 -3.18 6.04
CA GLN A 169 2.28 -1.87 5.42
C GLN A 169 0.99 -1.67 4.60
N GLU A 170 0.59 -2.67 3.83
CA GLU A 170 -0.67 -2.63 3.08
C GLU A 170 -1.90 -2.60 3.99
N LEU A 171 -1.90 -3.39 5.07
CA LEU A 171 -2.96 -3.36 6.09
C LEU A 171 -3.08 -1.97 6.71
N ALA A 172 -1.96 -1.37 7.13
CA ALA A 172 -1.95 -0.04 7.73
C ALA A 172 -2.44 1.04 6.74
N LEU A 173 -2.06 0.94 5.46
CA LEU A 173 -2.53 1.86 4.41
C LEU A 173 -4.05 1.76 4.22
N ASN A 174 -4.58 0.55 4.04
CA ASN A 174 -6.02 0.34 3.82
C ASN A 174 -6.85 0.70 5.07
N MET A 175 -6.37 0.36 6.27
CA MET A 175 -6.98 0.81 7.52
C MET A 175 -7.05 2.34 7.59
N SER A 176 -5.98 3.04 7.19
CA SER A 176 -5.93 4.49 7.17
C SER A 176 -6.89 5.12 6.14
N MET A 177 -7.16 4.44 5.03
CA MET A 177 -8.13 4.86 4.02
C MET A 177 -9.58 4.65 4.49
N CYS A 178 -9.83 3.62 5.31
CA CYS A 178 -11.10 3.40 6.00
C CYS A 178 -11.31 4.32 7.22
N GLN A 179 -10.38 5.24 7.52
CA GLN A 179 -10.35 6.07 8.74
C GLN A 179 -10.34 5.25 10.05
N PHE A 180 -9.80 4.02 10.00
CA PHE A 180 -9.52 3.24 11.20
C PHE A 180 -8.20 3.71 11.82
N SER A 181 -8.08 3.53 13.12
CA SER A 181 -6.79 3.67 13.77
C SER A 181 -5.84 2.52 13.41
N VAL A 182 -4.58 2.84 13.18
CA VAL A 182 -3.53 1.87 12.83
C VAL A 182 -2.69 1.52 14.07
N PRO A 183 -2.07 0.33 14.14
CA PRO A 183 -1.17 0.01 15.24
C PRO A 183 0.04 0.95 15.29
N LEU A 184 0.28 1.62 16.42
CA LEU A 184 1.52 2.33 16.74
C LEU A 184 2.47 1.41 17.50
N LEU A 185 2.01 0.83 18.60
CA LEU A 185 2.73 -0.19 19.38
C LEU A 185 1.95 -1.50 19.33
N LEU A 186 2.49 -2.50 18.64
CA LEU A 186 1.90 -3.84 18.52
C LEU A 186 2.39 -4.72 19.69
N PRO A 187 1.50 -5.26 20.53
CA PRO A 187 1.90 -6.09 21.67
C PRO A 187 2.14 -7.54 21.23
N ASN A 188 2.98 -8.24 21.99
CA ASN A 188 3.10 -9.69 21.94
C ASN A 188 2.86 -10.24 23.35
N CYS A 189 1.71 -10.87 23.56
CA CYS A 189 1.26 -11.36 24.88
C CYS A 189 2.14 -12.48 25.45
N ASP A 190 2.87 -13.24 24.63
CA ASP A 190 3.74 -14.32 25.11
C ASP A 190 5.07 -13.78 25.68
N THR A 191 5.56 -12.67 25.13
CA THR A 191 6.88 -12.10 25.45
C THR A 191 6.82 -10.86 26.34
N ASN A 192 5.62 -10.27 26.51
CA ASN A 192 5.41 -8.95 27.09
C ASN A 192 6.21 -7.82 26.40
N GLN A 193 6.75 -8.07 25.21
CA GLN A 193 7.38 -7.05 24.37
C GLN A 193 6.36 -6.38 23.48
N CYS A 194 6.71 -5.21 22.96
CA CYS A 194 5.96 -4.55 21.92
C CYS A 194 6.88 -4.02 20.83
N THR A 195 6.30 -3.81 19.65
CA THR A 195 6.99 -3.32 18.45
C THR A 195 6.36 -2.01 18.00
N LEU A 196 7.18 -0.97 17.83
CA LEU A 196 6.81 0.25 17.14
C LEU A 196 6.69 -0.04 15.63
N MET A 197 5.49 0.17 15.10
CA MET A 197 5.14 -0.17 13.71
C MET A 197 5.47 0.98 12.74
N LEU A 198 6.74 1.39 12.69
CA LEU A 198 7.21 2.49 11.84
C LEU A 198 7.14 2.15 10.34
N TRP A 199 7.69 0.99 9.95
CA TRP A 199 7.71 0.50 8.58
C TRP A 199 6.29 0.32 8.04
N ALA A 200 5.38 -0.26 8.83
CA ALA A 200 3.99 -0.43 8.45
C ALA A 200 3.31 0.90 8.07
N MET A 201 3.63 2.00 8.75
CA MET A 201 3.03 3.31 8.47
C MET A 201 3.71 4.11 7.35
N ARG A 202 4.86 3.65 6.82
CA ARG A 202 5.66 4.42 5.85
C ARG A 202 4.87 4.84 4.62
N ASP A 203 3.97 4.00 4.12
CA ASP A 203 3.18 4.24 2.90
C ASP A 203 1.97 5.13 3.07
N ILE A 204 1.61 5.49 4.31
CA ILE A 204 0.47 6.37 4.56
C ILE A 204 0.83 7.80 4.16
N VAL A 205 0.31 8.24 3.01
CA VAL A 205 0.39 9.62 2.54
C VAL A 205 -0.90 10.34 2.89
N LYS A 206 -0.78 11.52 3.50
CA LYS A 206 -1.94 12.33 3.88
C LYS A 206 -1.85 13.72 3.26
N LYS A 207 -2.99 14.17 2.74
CA LYS A 207 -3.18 15.51 2.19
C LYS A 207 -4.11 16.30 3.09
N TYR A 208 -3.72 17.50 3.49
CA TYR A 208 -4.52 18.32 4.41
C TYR A 208 -4.20 19.81 4.27
N ARG A 209 -5.06 20.66 4.84
CA ARG A 209 -4.91 22.11 4.78
C ARG A 209 -4.94 22.68 6.20
N PRO A 210 -3.78 22.99 6.80
CA PRO A 210 -3.72 23.68 8.08
C PRO A 210 -4.27 25.10 7.95
N LEU A 211 -4.62 25.72 9.08
CA LEU A 211 -5.19 27.07 9.12
C LEU A 211 -4.28 28.11 8.45
N SER A 212 -2.96 27.97 8.56
CA SER A 212 -2.00 28.88 7.92
C SER A 212 -2.09 28.90 6.39
N LEU A 213 -2.65 27.86 5.77
CA LEU A 213 -2.82 27.72 4.32
C LEU A 213 -4.28 27.88 3.87
N SER A 214 -5.20 28.26 4.77
CA SER A 214 -6.62 28.43 4.42
C SER A 214 -6.85 29.56 3.42
N GLU A 215 -6.16 30.69 3.60
CA GLU A 215 -6.34 31.89 2.76
C GLU A 215 -5.78 31.69 1.34
N SER A 216 -4.61 31.08 1.22
CA SER A 216 -3.98 30.77 -0.08
C SER A 216 -4.62 29.58 -0.80
N LYS A 217 -5.61 28.91 -0.17
CA LYS A 217 -6.16 27.62 -0.59
C LYS A 217 -5.09 26.56 -0.86
N GLY A 218 -3.91 26.70 -0.23
CA GLY A 218 -2.79 25.76 -0.33
C GLY A 218 -3.09 24.43 0.37
N PHE A 219 -2.19 23.45 0.27
CA PHE A 219 -2.30 22.20 1.00
C PHE A 219 -0.91 21.63 1.29
N LYS A 220 -0.81 20.76 2.28
CA LYS A 220 0.36 19.90 2.53
C LYS A 220 0.02 18.47 2.10
N GLU A 221 0.99 17.79 1.51
CA GLU A 221 0.90 16.39 1.10
C GLU A 221 2.24 15.72 1.38
N GLU A 222 2.29 14.84 2.37
CA GLU A 222 3.50 14.14 2.78
C GLU A 222 3.18 12.78 3.39
N ARG A 223 4.19 11.93 3.57
CA ARG A 223 4.05 10.69 4.33
C ARG A 223 3.92 11.02 5.81
N ILE A 224 2.88 10.51 6.45
CA ILE A 224 2.48 10.90 7.81
C ILE A 224 3.57 10.61 8.87
N VAL A 225 4.44 9.65 8.60
CA VAL A 225 5.56 9.29 9.48
C VAL A 225 6.63 10.39 9.59
N PHE A 226 6.69 11.32 8.63
CA PHE A 226 7.59 12.48 8.66
C PHE A 226 6.93 13.73 9.26
N SER A 227 5.60 13.80 9.25
CA SER A 227 4.86 14.95 9.76
C SER A 227 5.14 15.18 11.25
N GLU A 228 5.63 16.37 11.60
CA GLU A 228 5.80 16.78 12.99
C GLU A 228 4.46 17.27 13.56
N LEU A 229 3.71 16.33 14.14
CA LEU A 229 2.40 16.57 14.70
C LEU A 229 2.44 16.57 16.24
N PRO A 230 1.58 17.35 16.92
CA PRO A 230 1.36 17.15 18.34
C PRO A 230 0.63 15.81 18.53
N LEU A 231 1.22 14.92 19.34
CA LEU A 231 0.60 13.66 19.73
C LEU A 231 -0.18 13.87 21.04
N VAL A 232 -1.45 13.47 21.06
CA VAL A 232 -2.29 13.45 22.26
C VAL A 232 -2.69 12.02 22.56
N SER A 233 -2.26 11.51 23.71
CA SER A 233 -2.52 10.12 24.11
C SER A 233 -3.68 10.02 25.08
N PHE A 234 -4.41 8.93 24.96
CA PHE A 234 -5.54 8.59 25.81
C PHE A 234 -5.33 7.20 26.40
N VAL A 235 -5.31 7.15 27.72
CA VAL A 235 -4.99 5.93 28.48
C VAL A 235 -6.03 5.71 29.57
N ARG A 236 -6.08 4.49 30.13
CA ARG A 236 -7.02 4.12 31.19
C ARG A 236 -6.25 3.59 32.39
N LEU A 237 -6.62 4.03 33.59
CA LEU A 237 -6.14 3.48 34.85
C LEU A 237 -7.29 2.77 35.56
N GLY A 238 -7.15 1.46 35.77
CA GLY A 238 -8.18 0.60 36.33
C GLY A 238 -9.42 0.47 35.46
N GLU A 239 -10.55 0.14 36.08
CA GLU A 239 -11.85 0.09 35.42
C GLU A 239 -12.49 1.46 35.32
N CYS A 240 -13.16 1.73 34.19
CA CYS A 240 -13.81 3.01 33.92
C CYS A 240 -15.21 2.77 33.37
N SER A 241 -16.19 3.44 33.97
CA SER A 241 -17.57 3.51 33.48
C SER A 241 -17.70 4.33 32.20
N LEU A 242 -16.76 5.25 31.93
CA LEU A 242 -16.70 5.98 30.66
C LEU A 242 -15.90 5.19 29.62
N SER A 243 -16.57 4.85 28.52
CA SER A 243 -15.92 4.26 27.34
C SER A 243 -14.96 5.26 26.69
N LYS A 244 -13.67 5.07 26.96
CA LYS A 244 -12.59 5.90 26.42
C LYS A 244 -12.66 5.98 24.89
N SER A 245 -12.71 4.83 24.21
CA SER A 245 -12.68 4.78 22.75
C SER A 245 -13.94 5.36 22.09
N GLU A 246 -15.11 5.20 22.70
CA GLU A 246 -16.33 5.84 22.20
C GLU A 246 -16.26 7.37 22.31
N ILE A 247 -15.74 7.88 23.43
CA ILE A 247 -15.52 9.32 23.61
C ILE A 247 -14.50 9.85 22.59
N LEU A 248 -13.50 9.05 22.22
CA LEU A 248 -12.53 9.42 21.17
C LEU A 248 -13.14 9.48 19.79
N ASN A 249 -14.00 8.54 19.41
CA ASN A 249 -14.73 8.60 18.14
C ASN A 249 -15.60 9.87 18.10
N LYS A 250 -16.36 10.12 19.17
CA LYS A 250 -17.13 11.37 19.32
C LYS A 250 -16.22 12.60 19.31
N LEU A 251 -14.98 12.53 19.79
CA LEU A 251 -14.05 13.65 19.78
C LEU A 251 -13.57 13.97 18.35
N LEU A 252 -13.32 12.96 17.52
CA LEU A 252 -12.74 13.09 16.18
C LEU A 252 -13.77 13.28 15.06
N SER A 253 -15.05 13.01 15.31
CA SER A 253 -16.10 13.10 14.27
C SER A 253 -17.17 14.11 14.61
N ASN A 254 -17.68 14.82 13.60
CA ASN A 254 -18.92 15.60 13.74
C ASN A 254 -20.13 14.66 13.71
N SER A 255 -21.26 15.06 14.31
CA SER A 255 -22.47 14.23 14.38
C SER A 255 -22.99 13.78 13.02
N GLN A 256 -22.76 14.56 11.97
CA GLN A 256 -23.16 14.28 10.58
C GLN A 256 -22.17 13.38 9.82
N GLN A 257 -20.97 13.17 10.35
CA GLN A 257 -19.88 12.41 9.73
C GLN A 257 -19.25 11.43 10.73
N TYR A 258 -20.09 10.92 11.65
CA TYR A 258 -19.65 9.97 12.67
C TYR A 258 -19.11 8.70 12.00
N HIS A 259 -17.93 8.29 12.42
CA HIS A 259 -17.32 7.03 12.01
C HIS A 259 -16.50 6.48 13.18
N ASP A 260 -16.52 5.16 13.34
CA ASP A 260 -15.85 4.52 14.46
C ASP A 260 -14.35 4.38 14.18
N THR A 261 -13.54 5.42 14.42
CA THR A 261 -12.09 5.33 14.23
C THR A 261 -11.48 4.22 15.11
N PHE A 262 -11.84 4.20 16.39
CA PHE A 262 -11.38 3.22 17.39
C PHE A 262 -12.50 2.23 17.72
N VAL A 263 -12.16 0.95 17.88
CA VAL A 263 -13.13 -0.07 18.32
C VAL A 263 -13.65 0.23 19.73
N HIS A 264 -14.95 0.14 19.99
CA HIS A 264 -15.54 0.32 21.33
C HIS A 264 -16.66 -0.69 21.60
N HIS A 265 -17.08 -0.80 22.86
CA HIS A 265 -17.98 -1.86 23.32
C HIS A 265 -19.42 -1.81 22.76
N ASN A 266 -19.84 -0.71 22.14
CA ASN A 266 -21.16 -0.62 21.49
C ASN A 266 -21.10 -0.97 20.00
N MET A 267 -19.92 -1.34 19.48
CA MET A 267 -19.79 -1.89 18.13
C MET A 267 -20.06 -3.40 18.15
N GLU A 268 -20.40 -3.95 17.00
CA GLU A 268 -20.53 -5.39 16.81
C GLU A 268 -19.22 -6.11 17.20
N CYS A 269 -19.33 -7.10 18.09
CA CYS A 269 -18.21 -7.83 18.70
C CYS A 269 -17.19 -6.96 19.46
N GLY A 270 -17.48 -5.67 19.70
CA GLY A 270 -16.56 -4.74 20.34
C GLY A 270 -16.46 -4.90 21.86
N ASP A 271 -17.50 -5.48 22.47
CA ASP A 271 -17.62 -5.85 23.88
C ASP A 271 -17.00 -7.23 24.19
N ALA A 272 -16.75 -8.06 23.18
CA ALA A 272 -16.06 -9.33 23.33
C ALA A 272 -14.72 -9.16 24.07
N PRO A 273 -14.38 -10.06 25.01
CA PRO A 273 -13.18 -9.93 25.81
C PRO A 273 -11.93 -9.99 24.92
N ARG A 274 -10.99 -9.07 25.16
CA ARG A 274 -9.71 -9.05 24.44
C ARG A 274 -8.78 -10.13 24.96
N ARG A 275 -8.29 -11.00 24.08
CA ARG A 275 -7.34 -12.07 24.40
C ARG A 275 -5.89 -11.63 24.20
N ILE A 276 -5.57 -11.05 23.04
CA ILE A 276 -4.16 -10.75 22.66
C ILE A 276 -3.87 -9.26 22.42
N SER A 277 -4.91 -8.43 22.31
CA SER A 277 -4.80 -7.01 21.95
C SER A 277 -4.68 -6.04 23.14
N ASN A 278 -4.63 -6.52 24.39
CA ASN A 278 -4.28 -5.67 25.52
C ASN A 278 -2.81 -5.22 25.39
N GLY A 279 -2.53 -3.94 25.65
CA GLY A 279 -1.22 -3.32 25.41
C GLY A 279 -1.06 -2.72 24.01
N LEU A 280 -2.01 -2.97 23.09
CA LEU A 280 -2.03 -2.34 21.77
C LEU A 280 -2.20 -0.84 21.91
N THR A 281 -1.27 -0.07 21.35
CA THR A 281 -1.45 1.37 21.18
C THR A 281 -1.84 1.64 19.74
N GLU A 282 -3.05 2.13 19.53
CA GLU A 282 -3.52 2.55 18.22
C GLU A 282 -3.22 4.04 17.99
N ILE A 283 -2.99 4.46 16.76
CA ILE A 283 -2.83 5.87 16.35
C ILE A 283 -3.79 6.20 15.21
N SER A 284 -4.37 7.41 15.26
CA SER A 284 -5.12 8.01 14.16
C SER A 284 -4.80 9.50 14.08
N TRP A 285 -5.19 10.15 12.99
CA TRP A 285 -4.89 11.56 12.74
C TRP A 285 -6.16 12.32 12.44
N TYR A 286 -6.30 13.48 13.07
CA TYR A 286 -7.24 14.49 12.60
C TYR A 286 -6.52 15.48 11.70
N LEU A 287 -7.06 15.67 10.50
CA LEU A 287 -6.48 16.48 9.45
C LEU A 287 -7.48 17.54 8.98
N PRO A 288 -7.19 18.84 9.14
CA PRO A 288 -8.11 19.90 8.73
C PRO A 288 -8.23 20.03 7.20
N CYS A 289 -9.41 20.43 6.73
CA CYS A 289 -9.68 20.78 5.33
C CYS A 289 -9.50 22.29 5.04
N GLY A 290 -9.28 23.09 6.09
CA GLY A 290 -9.11 24.54 6.05
C GLY A 290 -10.43 25.30 6.01
N ASN A 291 -11.54 24.66 6.41
CA ASN A 291 -12.85 25.28 6.54
C ASN A 291 -13.22 25.37 8.02
N LYS A 292 -13.17 26.58 8.59
CA LYS A 292 -13.46 26.86 10.00
C LYS A 292 -14.83 26.37 10.49
N ASN A 293 -15.81 26.23 9.57
CA ASN A 293 -17.15 25.76 9.92
C ASN A 293 -17.26 24.23 9.98
N MET A 294 -16.32 23.52 9.35
CA MET A 294 -16.30 22.06 9.31
C MET A 294 -15.20 21.46 10.21
N ASP A 295 -14.08 22.17 10.34
CA ASP A 295 -12.91 21.69 11.06
C ASP A 295 -13.15 21.70 12.59
N ILE A 296 -12.86 20.56 13.23
CA ILE A 296 -12.89 20.36 14.68
C ILE A 296 -11.63 20.96 15.31
N PHE A 297 -10.48 20.72 14.68
CA PHE A 297 -9.18 21.28 15.07
C PHE A 297 -8.62 22.09 13.92
N SER A 298 -8.11 23.29 14.20
CA SER A 298 -7.48 24.19 13.22
C SER A 298 -6.13 23.67 12.71
N GLU A 299 -5.46 22.88 13.53
CA GLU A 299 -4.15 22.28 13.27
C GLU A 299 -4.28 20.76 13.22
N PRO A 300 -3.44 20.07 12.41
CA PRO A 300 -3.41 18.62 12.39
C PRO A 300 -2.92 18.08 13.74
N VAL A 301 -3.53 16.98 14.21
CA VAL A 301 -3.20 16.35 15.49
C VAL A 301 -3.18 14.83 15.35
N ALA A 302 -2.19 14.18 15.97
CA ALA A 302 -2.12 12.74 16.11
C ALA A 302 -2.75 12.32 17.44
N ILE A 303 -3.55 11.26 17.42
CA ILE A 303 -4.27 10.75 18.59
C ILE A 303 -3.85 9.31 18.84
N ALA A 304 -3.29 9.03 20.01
CA ALA A 304 -2.95 7.68 20.44
C ALA A 304 -3.93 7.13 21.47
N ASN A 305 -4.29 5.85 21.33
CA ASN A 305 -5.23 5.14 22.20
C ASN A 305 -4.60 3.83 22.70
N LEU A 306 -4.16 3.78 23.96
CA LEU A 306 -3.60 2.57 24.57
C LEU A 306 -4.71 1.66 25.11
N ARG A 307 -4.75 0.39 24.68
CA ARG A 307 -5.69 -0.63 25.13
C ARG A 307 -5.20 -1.33 26.40
N GLY A 308 -6.12 -1.63 27.31
CA GLY A 308 -5.81 -2.23 28.61
C GLY A 308 -5.69 -1.20 29.74
N ASP A 309 -5.16 -1.66 30.87
CA ASP A 309 -4.85 -0.83 32.04
C ASP A 309 -3.37 -0.43 32.01
N ILE A 310 -3.05 0.86 32.20
CA ILE A 310 -1.66 1.32 32.23
C ILE A 310 -0.86 0.68 33.36
N ALA A 311 -1.50 0.20 34.42
CA ALA A 311 -0.82 -0.54 35.48
C ALA A 311 -0.18 -1.86 35.00
N SER A 312 -0.68 -2.42 33.89
CA SER A 312 -0.12 -3.63 33.27
C SER A 312 0.81 -3.34 32.09
N PHE A 313 0.90 -2.09 31.62
CA PHE A 313 1.60 -1.69 30.39
C PHE A 313 2.45 -0.44 30.62
N GLU A 314 3.31 -0.49 31.63
CA GLU A 314 4.14 0.64 32.07
C GLU A 314 5.11 1.13 30.99
N THR A 315 5.71 0.22 30.20
CA THR A 315 6.62 0.58 29.11
C THR A 315 5.90 1.41 28.04
N GLN A 316 4.73 0.97 27.59
CA GLN A 316 3.90 1.70 26.63
C GLN A 316 3.45 3.05 27.21
N TYR A 317 3.04 3.09 28.47
CA TYR A 317 2.64 4.33 29.14
C TYR A 317 3.80 5.33 29.23
N SER A 318 4.98 4.89 29.66
CA SER A 318 6.18 5.72 29.80
C SER A 318 6.63 6.28 28.45
N PHE A 319 6.60 5.44 27.40
CA PHE A 319 6.84 5.88 26.03
C PHE A 319 5.88 6.99 25.59
N LEU A 320 4.58 6.86 25.89
CA LEU A 320 3.58 7.90 25.55
C LEU A 320 3.80 9.18 26.37
N CYS A 321 4.22 9.09 27.63
CA CYS A 321 4.59 10.25 28.45
C CYS A 321 5.81 11.01 27.92
N GLN A 322 6.70 10.35 27.17
CA GLN A 322 7.89 10.97 26.55
C GLN A 322 7.64 11.52 25.15
N THR A 323 6.72 10.93 24.40
CA THR A 323 6.46 11.27 22.99
C THR A 323 5.29 12.25 22.81
N SER A 324 4.34 12.29 23.76
CA SER A 324 3.12 13.09 23.63
C SER A 324 3.25 14.52 24.13
N ALA A 325 2.48 15.42 23.52
CA ALA A 325 2.24 16.75 24.06
C ALA A 325 1.37 16.71 25.32
N ALA A 326 0.39 15.80 25.35
CA ALA A 326 -0.46 15.57 26.50
C ALA A 326 -0.93 14.12 26.60
N VAL A 327 -1.15 13.65 27.82
CA VAL A 327 -1.73 12.33 28.13
C VAL A 327 -2.99 12.53 28.96
N PHE A 328 -4.13 12.07 28.46
CA PHE A 328 -5.42 12.07 29.12
C PHE A 328 -5.67 10.70 29.76
N VAL A 329 -5.63 10.65 31.09
CA VAL A 329 -5.81 9.44 31.89
C VAL A 329 -7.28 9.34 32.31
N PHE A 330 -7.98 8.33 31.79
CA PHE A 330 -9.34 7.98 32.18
C PHE A 330 -9.31 7.13 33.43
N PHE A 331 -10.12 7.48 34.43
CA PHE A 331 -10.21 6.75 35.69
C PHE A 331 -11.62 6.87 36.29
N ASP A 332 -12.03 5.85 37.04
CA ASP A 332 -13.13 5.98 38.02
C ASP A 332 -12.60 6.02 39.44
N GLN A 333 -11.60 5.19 39.76
CA GLN A 333 -10.94 5.14 41.06
C GLN A 333 -9.47 5.54 40.90
N LEU A 334 -8.98 6.40 41.79
CA LEU A 334 -7.57 6.73 41.87
C LEU A 334 -7.04 6.30 43.22
N ASP A 335 -5.94 5.55 43.19
CA ASP A 335 -5.11 5.34 44.36
C ASP A 335 -4.19 6.57 44.55
N PRO A 336 -4.29 7.31 45.67
CA PRO A 336 -3.40 8.42 45.98
C PRO A 336 -1.91 8.05 46.03
N GLU A 337 -1.57 6.76 46.16
CA GLU A 337 -0.20 6.22 46.23
C GLU A 337 0.29 5.64 44.89
N CYS A 338 -0.50 5.75 43.82
CA CYS A 338 -0.12 5.24 42.50
C CYS A 338 1.17 5.87 41.97
N GLU A 339 2.28 5.13 42.07
CA GLU A 339 3.62 5.59 41.66
C GLU A 339 3.69 5.96 40.17
N LEU A 340 2.98 5.20 39.32
CA LEU A 340 2.89 5.38 37.87
C LEU A 340 2.52 6.81 37.47
N LEU A 341 1.54 7.41 38.14
CA LEU A 341 1.12 8.78 37.83
C LEU A 341 2.09 9.81 38.40
N THR A 342 2.74 9.51 39.54
CA THR A 342 3.56 10.45 40.32
C THR A 342 5.01 10.54 39.88
N ASN A 343 5.45 9.69 38.95
CA ASN A 343 6.81 9.75 38.41
C ASN A 343 7.03 11.09 37.68
N LYS A 344 8.15 11.76 37.96
CA LYS A 344 8.38 13.17 37.55
C LYS A 344 9.04 13.32 36.18
N ASP A 345 9.48 12.23 35.58
CA ASP A 345 10.12 12.24 34.26
C ASP A 345 9.08 12.12 33.14
N HIS A 346 8.09 13.01 33.13
CA HIS A 346 7.08 13.10 32.08
C HIS A 346 7.27 14.40 31.30
N LYS A 347 7.51 14.30 29.99
CA LYS A 347 7.54 15.47 29.10
C LYS A 347 6.12 15.94 28.75
N ALA A 348 5.17 15.01 28.68
CA ALA A 348 3.79 15.28 28.36
C ALA A 348 3.02 15.99 29.50
N GLN A 349 2.07 16.85 29.14
CA GLN A 349 1.12 17.40 30.11
C GLN A 349 0.08 16.34 30.49
N ILE A 350 -0.04 16.03 31.79
CA ILE A 350 -1.02 15.06 32.27
C ILE A 350 -2.39 15.72 32.49
N PHE A 351 -3.44 15.08 31.99
CA PHE A 351 -4.84 15.43 32.21
C PHE A 351 -5.57 14.26 32.84
N LEU A 352 -6.35 14.53 33.88
CA LEU A 352 -7.14 13.55 34.61
C LEU A 352 -8.59 13.65 34.14
N VAL A 353 -9.13 12.57 33.58
CA VAL A 353 -10.50 12.48 33.05
C VAL A 353 -11.31 11.49 33.87
N GLY A 354 -12.25 11.99 34.67
CA GLY A 354 -13.00 11.16 35.62
C GLY A 354 -14.52 11.25 35.45
N ASN A 355 -15.23 10.24 35.96
CA ASN A 355 -16.69 10.22 35.99
C ASN A 355 -17.24 10.36 37.41
N HIS A 356 -17.92 11.48 37.71
CA HIS A 356 -18.54 11.67 39.03
C HIS A 356 -19.75 10.76 39.27
N GLN A 357 -20.29 10.14 38.22
CA GLN A 357 -21.40 9.17 38.35
C GLN A 357 -20.94 7.80 38.82
N SER A 358 -19.64 7.50 38.73
CA SER A 358 -19.11 6.20 39.17
C SER A 358 -19.21 6.05 40.68
N LYS A 359 -19.62 4.85 41.14
CA LYS A 359 -19.73 4.54 42.57
C LYS A 359 -18.37 4.62 43.29
N ASN A 360 -17.28 4.43 42.56
CA ASN A 360 -15.92 4.35 43.10
C ASN A 360 -15.15 5.67 43.01
N PHE A 361 -15.79 6.76 42.56
CA PHE A 361 -15.15 8.06 42.37
C PHE A 361 -14.96 8.84 43.67
N SER A 362 -13.70 9.18 43.99
CA SER A 362 -13.34 9.99 45.16
C SER A 362 -12.73 11.34 44.77
N LEU A 363 -13.43 12.43 45.12
CA LEU A 363 -12.91 13.80 44.92
C LEU A 363 -11.65 14.09 45.74
N ASP A 364 -11.52 13.47 46.91
CA ASP A 364 -10.38 13.72 47.80
C ASP A 364 -9.11 13.03 47.29
N ALA A 365 -9.24 11.85 46.66
CA ALA A 365 -8.12 11.20 45.97
C ALA A 365 -7.62 12.07 44.80
N VAL A 366 -8.53 12.62 43.99
CA VAL A 366 -8.19 13.54 42.89
C VAL A 366 -7.46 14.78 43.40
N LYS A 367 -7.92 15.41 44.50
CA LYS A 367 -7.23 16.56 45.11
C LYS A 367 -5.84 16.22 45.63
N LYS A 368 -5.66 15.05 46.24
CA LYS A 368 -4.35 14.59 46.72
C LYS A 368 -3.37 14.43 45.56
N ILE A 369 -3.78 13.78 44.47
CA ILE A 369 -2.95 13.61 43.28
C ILE A 369 -2.70 14.95 42.58
N GLN A 370 -3.71 15.81 42.50
CA GLN A 370 -3.57 17.17 41.98
C GLN A 370 -2.43 17.93 42.67
N ASN A 371 -2.38 17.85 44.01
CA ASN A 371 -1.32 18.50 44.80
C ASN A 371 0.04 17.83 44.60
N LYS A 372 0.11 16.48 44.54
CA LYS A 372 1.36 15.75 44.31
C LYS A 372 1.99 16.05 42.94
N LEU A 373 1.15 16.18 41.91
CA LEU A 373 1.56 16.43 40.54
C LEU A 373 1.60 17.91 40.14
N SER A 374 1.32 18.83 41.09
CA SER A 374 1.21 20.27 40.82
C SER A 374 0.27 20.60 39.65
N LEU A 375 -0.80 19.82 39.49
CA LEU A 375 -1.75 19.99 38.38
C LEU A 375 -2.66 21.20 38.63
N THR A 376 -2.90 21.97 37.57
CA THR A 376 -3.86 23.07 37.65
C THR A 376 -5.29 22.55 37.57
N LYS A 377 -6.27 23.37 37.99
CA LYS A 377 -7.70 23.05 37.77
C LYS A 377 -8.03 22.80 36.29
N ASN A 378 -7.22 23.30 35.37
CA ASN A 378 -7.43 23.08 33.95
C ASN A 378 -7.07 21.67 33.47
N ASN A 379 -6.26 20.93 34.22
CA ASN A 379 -5.83 19.57 33.92
C ASN A 379 -6.86 18.51 34.36
N ILE A 380 -7.89 18.89 35.12
CA ILE A 380 -8.88 17.96 35.65
C ILE A 380 -10.20 18.16 34.91
N ILE A 381 -10.72 17.08 34.33
CA ILE A 381 -11.94 17.06 33.52
C ILE A 381 -12.87 16.00 34.12
N ILE A 382 -13.93 16.43 34.81
CA ILE A 382 -14.88 15.53 35.45
C ILE A 382 -16.25 15.62 34.77
N LYS A 383 -16.77 14.49 34.30
CA LYS A 383 -18.16 14.39 33.83
C LYS A 383 -19.11 14.46 35.03
N LYS A 384 -19.98 15.47 35.05
CA LYS A 384 -20.98 15.67 36.12
C LYS A 384 -22.30 15.00 35.76
N LYS A 385 -23.14 14.73 36.76
CA LYS A 385 -24.46 14.10 36.59
C LYS A 385 -25.38 14.81 35.58
N GLN A 386 -25.30 16.14 35.50
CA GLN A 386 -26.14 16.97 34.63
C GLN A 386 -25.53 17.19 33.24
N THR A 387 -24.32 16.68 32.96
CA THR A 387 -23.62 16.88 31.70
C THR A 387 -23.81 15.66 30.81
N ASN A 388 -24.50 15.84 29.68
CA ASN A 388 -24.61 14.80 28.67
C ASN A 388 -23.26 14.57 27.95
N ASP A 389 -23.17 13.52 27.15
CA ASP A 389 -21.96 13.17 26.41
C ASP A 389 -21.52 14.25 25.42
N ALA A 390 -22.46 14.93 24.76
CA ALA A 390 -22.13 15.94 23.76
C ALA A 390 -21.44 17.16 24.40
N ASP A 391 -21.95 17.65 25.52
CA ASP A 391 -21.37 18.76 26.27
C ASP A 391 -20.02 18.38 26.88
N PHE A 392 -19.89 17.13 27.34
CA PHE A 392 -18.63 16.60 27.84
C PHE A 392 -17.56 16.52 26.74
N VAL A 393 -17.89 15.96 25.58
CA VAL A 393 -17.01 15.89 24.41
C VAL A 393 -16.64 17.28 23.92
N LYS A 394 -17.56 18.25 23.93
CA LYS A 394 -17.28 19.65 23.58
C LYS A 394 -16.26 20.29 24.54
N CYS A 395 -16.37 20.02 25.84
CA CYS A 395 -15.39 20.45 26.84
C CYS A 395 -14.02 19.81 26.58
N LEU A 396 -13.99 18.49 26.33
CA LEU A 396 -12.77 17.75 26.06
C LEU A 396 -12.08 18.24 24.78
N ARG A 397 -12.83 18.43 23.69
CA ARG A 397 -12.35 19.03 22.44
C ARG A 397 -11.68 20.38 22.70
N LYS A 398 -12.32 21.28 23.44
CA LYS A 398 -11.73 22.58 23.80
C LYS A 398 -10.40 22.42 24.54
N LYS A 399 -10.27 21.43 25.43
CA LYS A 399 -9.01 21.17 26.15
C LYS A 399 -7.93 20.64 25.22
N VAL A 400 -8.27 19.69 24.34
CA VAL A 400 -7.36 19.18 23.31
C VAL A 400 -6.92 20.29 22.36
N SER A 401 -7.84 21.11 21.83
CA SER A 401 -7.51 22.27 20.98
C SER A 401 -6.52 23.21 21.68
N ASN A 402 -6.77 23.54 22.95
CA ASN A 402 -5.85 24.41 23.71
C ASN A 402 -4.43 23.81 23.86
N VAL A 403 -4.31 22.49 23.97
CA VAL A 403 -2.99 21.81 24.00
C VAL A 403 -2.35 21.91 22.63
N VAL A 404 -3.08 21.54 21.58
CA VAL A 404 -2.62 21.51 20.19
C VAL A 404 -2.16 22.89 19.72
N ASP A 405 -2.90 23.95 20.06
CA ASP A 405 -2.61 25.32 19.63
C ASP A 405 -1.41 25.94 20.37
N LYS A 406 -1.11 25.48 21.59
CA LYS A 406 -0.06 26.08 22.45
C LYS A 406 1.22 25.28 22.53
N THR A 407 1.18 23.99 22.19
CA THR A 407 2.30 23.10 22.39
C THR A 407 3.41 23.35 21.38
N THR A 408 4.65 23.37 21.87
CA THR A 408 5.86 23.28 21.06
C THR A 408 6.32 21.82 20.89
N MET A 409 5.77 20.90 21.70
CA MET A 409 6.03 19.46 21.61
C MET A 409 5.30 18.89 20.40
N ARG A 410 6.03 18.77 19.29
CA ARG A 410 5.61 18.10 18.06
C ARG A 410 6.65 17.04 17.71
N MET A 411 6.20 15.88 17.28
CA MET A 411 7.08 14.75 17.00
C MET A 411 6.54 13.93 15.85
N SER A 412 7.44 13.51 14.97
CA SER A 412 7.11 12.56 13.90
C SER A 412 7.31 11.13 14.39
N VAL A 413 6.56 10.19 13.81
CA VAL A 413 6.69 8.76 14.15
C VAL A 413 8.12 8.27 13.91
N LYS A 414 8.80 8.78 12.88
CA LYS A 414 10.23 8.50 12.64
C LYS A 414 11.11 8.87 13.83
N ARG A 415 10.87 10.02 14.48
CA ARG A 415 11.65 10.45 15.66
C ARG A 415 11.30 9.64 16.91
N MET A 416 10.09 9.08 16.97
CA MET A 416 9.68 8.21 18.08
C MET A 416 10.47 6.90 18.12
N ALA A 417 11.03 6.42 16.99
CA ALA A 417 11.84 5.20 16.95
C ALA A 417 13.09 5.26 17.85
N ALA A 418 13.79 6.39 17.89
CA ALA A 418 14.94 6.57 18.79
C ALA A 418 14.52 6.45 20.27
N ILE A 419 13.37 7.05 20.62
CA ILE A 419 12.82 6.96 21.98
C ILE A 419 12.35 5.53 22.27
N ALA A 420 11.75 4.84 21.30
CA ALA A 420 11.32 3.46 21.45
C ALA A 420 12.50 2.55 21.82
N GLN A 421 13.64 2.72 21.16
CA GLN A 421 14.88 1.99 21.47
C GLN A 421 15.36 2.26 22.91
N ASP A 422 15.30 3.51 23.39
CA ASP A 422 15.65 3.86 24.78
C ASP A 422 14.78 3.11 25.82
N PHE A 423 13.54 2.76 25.45
CA PHE A 423 12.61 1.99 26.28
C PHE A 423 12.65 0.47 26.03
N GLY A 424 13.56 -0.02 25.17
CA GLY A 424 13.64 -1.44 24.79
C GLY A 424 12.46 -1.92 23.94
N ILE A 425 11.73 -0.99 23.30
CA ILE A 425 10.66 -1.29 22.34
C ILE A 425 11.31 -1.57 20.98
N LEU A 426 10.96 -2.71 20.36
CA LEU A 426 11.46 -3.09 19.05
C LEU A 426 10.92 -2.13 17.98
N VAL A 427 11.64 -1.92 16.88
CA VAL A 427 11.13 -1.17 15.72
C VAL A 427 11.12 -2.12 14.53
N ASP A 428 9.97 -2.23 13.85
CA ASP A 428 9.80 -3.11 12.68
C ASP A 428 10.77 -2.77 11.52
N GLU A 429 11.12 -1.49 11.38
CA GLU A 429 12.08 -1.00 10.39
C GLU A 429 13.53 -1.46 10.68
N ASP A 430 13.88 -1.84 11.91
CA ASP A 430 15.28 -2.15 12.31
C ASP A 430 15.77 -3.55 11.85
N SER A 431 14.96 -4.29 11.09
CA SER A 431 15.41 -5.55 10.48
C SER A 431 16.59 -5.33 9.52
N SER A 432 17.53 -6.28 9.52
CA SER A 432 18.75 -6.22 8.69
C SER A 432 18.45 -6.02 7.21
N GLU A 433 17.47 -6.72 6.69
CA GLU A 433 17.08 -6.71 5.28
C GLU A 433 16.41 -5.37 4.90
N CYS A 434 15.65 -4.78 5.83
CA CYS A 434 15.04 -3.47 5.62
C CYS A 434 16.10 -2.35 5.64
N GLN A 435 17.03 -2.39 6.59
CA GLN A 435 18.12 -1.40 6.67
C GLN A 435 19.09 -1.52 5.49
N ALA A 436 19.48 -2.73 5.09
CA ALA A 436 20.32 -2.94 3.91
C ALA A 436 19.64 -2.42 2.63
N GLY A 437 18.35 -2.74 2.44
CA GLY A 437 17.56 -2.21 1.33
C GLY A 437 17.46 -0.68 1.35
N LYS A 438 17.33 -0.08 2.54
CA LYS A 438 17.30 1.37 2.76
C LYS A 438 18.63 2.03 2.42
N GLU A 439 19.74 1.52 2.93
CA GLU A 439 21.08 2.03 2.67
C GLU A 439 21.39 2.06 1.17
N ASN A 440 21.08 0.96 0.47
CA ASN A 440 21.24 0.88 -0.98
C ASN A 440 20.36 1.89 -1.73
N ALA A 441 19.11 2.10 -1.30
CA ALA A 441 18.22 3.07 -1.91
C ALA A 441 18.62 4.53 -1.60
N ASP A 442 19.05 4.81 -0.37
CA ASP A 442 19.52 6.12 0.07
C ASP A 442 20.82 6.51 -0.65
N ALA A 443 21.72 5.55 -0.90
CA ALA A 443 22.94 5.79 -1.68
C ALA A 443 22.65 6.34 -3.09
N ILE A 444 21.62 5.83 -3.76
CA ILE A 444 21.21 6.32 -5.08
C ILE A 444 20.46 7.66 -4.95
N THR A 445 19.52 7.73 -4.02
CA THR A 445 18.59 8.87 -3.95
C THR A 445 19.18 10.12 -3.33
N ALA A 446 20.24 10.01 -2.53
CA ALA A 446 20.99 11.15 -1.97
C ALA A 446 21.75 11.95 -3.05
N GLU A 447 22.11 11.33 -4.17
CA GLU A 447 22.79 12.00 -5.29
C GLU A 447 21.83 12.85 -6.14
N ILE A 448 20.52 12.69 -5.97
CA ILE A 448 19.50 13.33 -6.81
C ILE A 448 19.21 14.76 -6.32
N GLN A 449 20.06 15.71 -6.71
CA GLN A 449 19.85 17.13 -6.44
C GLN A 449 18.92 17.78 -7.48
N ASP A 450 19.20 17.57 -8.76
CA ASP A 450 18.39 18.02 -9.90
C ASP A 450 17.91 16.79 -10.68
N ILE A 451 16.59 16.64 -10.85
CA ILE A 451 16.03 15.44 -11.48
C ILE A 451 16.32 15.40 -12.98
N LEU A 452 16.31 16.56 -13.65
CA LEU A 452 16.52 16.63 -15.10
C LEU A 452 17.98 16.31 -15.42
N LYS A 453 18.90 16.99 -14.73
CA LYS A 453 20.32 16.75 -14.87
C LYS A 453 20.70 15.32 -14.49
N TYR A 454 20.13 14.80 -13.40
CA TYR A 454 20.37 13.42 -12.97
C TYR A 454 19.93 12.41 -14.05
N LYS A 455 18.76 12.61 -14.68
CA LYS A 455 18.31 11.74 -15.78
C LYS A 455 19.29 11.77 -16.96
N GLU A 456 19.78 12.94 -17.35
CA GLU A 456 20.72 13.08 -18.47
C GLU A 456 22.08 12.44 -18.18
N GLU A 457 22.60 12.59 -16.95
CA GLU A 457 23.92 12.09 -16.56
C GLU A 457 23.92 10.61 -16.17
N GLN A 458 22.89 10.16 -15.44
CA GLN A 458 22.85 8.83 -14.83
C GLN A 458 21.96 7.83 -15.57
N LEU A 459 20.99 8.30 -16.36
CA LEU A 459 20.05 7.47 -17.14
C LEU A 459 19.99 7.90 -18.63
N PRO A 460 21.14 7.96 -19.35
CA PRO A 460 21.20 8.53 -20.69
C PRO A 460 20.54 7.67 -21.78
N LEU A 461 20.54 6.34 -21.66
CA LEU A 461 20.12 5.44 -22.74
C LEU A 461 18.62 5.43 -22.97
N ARG A 462 17.81 5.69 -21.93
CA ARG A 462 16.36 5.93 -22.05
C ARG A 462 15.99 7.28 -22.69
N GLY A 463 16.98 8.13 -22.96
CA GLY A 463 16.82 9.50 -23.42
C GLY A 463 16.61 9.61 -24.94
N GLN A 464 17.36 10.52 -25.56
CA GLN A 464 17.18 10.89 -26.97
C GLN A 464 17.44 9.71 -27.93
N ILE A 465 18.43 8.87 -27.63
CA ILE A 465 18.79 7.72 -28.48
C ILE A 465 17.62 6.74 -28.60
N TRP A 466 16.92 6.47 -27.49
CA TRP A 466 15.77 5.58 -27.50
C TRP A 466 14.57 6.17 -28.27
N LYS A 467 14.34 7.47 -28.17
CA LYS A 467 13.31 8.17 -28.96
C LYS A 467 13.60 8.12 -30.46
N GLU A 468 14.85 8.31 -30.85
CA GLU A 468 15.28 8.18 -32.25
C GLU A 468 15.11 6.75 -32.77
N LEU A 469 15.57 5.75 -32.00
CA LEU A 469 15.37 4.33 -32.33
C LEU A 469 13.88 4.00 -32.54
N THR A 470 13.03 4.45 -31.62
CA THR A 470 11.58 4.28 -31.72
C THR A 470 11.01 4.91 -32.99
N SER A 471 11.45 6.13 -33.34
CA SER A 471 10.98 6.79 -34.56
C SER A 471 11.34 6.01 -35.83
N LEU A 472 12.55 5.42 -35.87
CA LEU A 472 13.01 4.59 -36.97
C LEU A 472 12.27 3.25 -37.03
N GLU A 473 11.97 2.64 -35.87
CA GLU A 473 11.17 1.42 -35.78
C GLU A 473 9.75 1.66 -36.31
N LYS A 474 9.09 2.76 -35.91
CA LYS A 474 7.77 3.12 -36.44
C LYS A 474 7.81 3.38 -37.95
N GLU A 475 8.82 4.10 -38.44
CA GLU A 475 8.97 4.42 -39.85
C GLU A 475 9.20 3.17 -40.72
N GLU A 476 9.88 2.13 -40.21
CA GLU A 476 10.10 0.87 -40.94
C GLU A 476 8.79 0.16 -41.33
N PHE A 477 7.76 0.29 -40.49
CA PHE A 477 6.43 -0.26 -40.73
C PHE A 477 5.51 0.70 -41.47
N ARG A 478 5.58 2.00 -41.16
CA ARG A 478 4.68 3.03 -41.75
C ARG A 478 5.09 3.45 -43.15
N LEU A 479 6.39 3.48 -43.44
CA LEU A 479 6.97 3.93 -44.71
C LEU A 479 6.44 5.30 -45.18
N GLN A 480 6.17 6.22 -44.25
CA GLN A 480 5.57 7.52 -44.57
C GLN A 480 6.53 8.43 -45.34
N ASN A 481 7.84 8.29 -45.09
CA ASN A 481 8.89 9.15 -45.61
C ASN A 481 9.68 8.52 -46.78
N ILE A 482 9.19 7.42 -47.36
CA ILE A 482 9.86 6.67 -48.44
C ILE A 482 10.08 7.50 -49.73
N GLY A 483 9.19 8.46 -50.02
CA GLY A 483 9.27 9.29 -51.22
C GLY A 483 9.23 8.45 -52.52
N SER A 484 10.30 8.52 -53.31
CA SER A 484 10.47 7.76 -54.57
C SER A 484 11.51 6.64 -54.46
N GLU A 485 12.03 6.36 -53.27
CA GLU A 485 12.99 5.28 -53.05
C GLU A 485 12.32 3.91 -53.13
N ASP A 486 13.12 2.90 -53.43
CA ASP A 486 12.71 1.51 -53.35
C ASP A 486 12.54 1.06 -51.89
N ILE A 487 11.51 0.25 -51.60
CA ILE A 487 11.12 -0.17 -50.24
C ILE A 487 12.25 -0.94 -49.56
N GLU A 488 12.92 -1.86 -50.26
CA GLU A 488 13.98 -2.68 -49.67
C GLU A 488 15.20 -1.82 -49.35
N THR A 489 15.56 -0.91 -50.26
CA THR A 489 16.68 0.01 -50.08
C THR A 489 16.44 0.96 -48.90
N TYR A 490 15.23 1.53 -48.82
CA TYR A 490 14.84 2.42 -47.73
C TYR A 490 14.86 1.70 -46.37
N ARG A 491 14.29 0.50 -46.29
CA ARG A 491 14.34 -0.34 -45.07
C ARG A 491 15.77 -0.69 -44.66
N SER A 492 16.63 -1.01 -45.61
CA SER A 492 18.05 -1.30 -45.36
C SER A 492 18.77 -0.09 -44.73
N ASN A 493 18.50 1.12 -45.23
CA ASN A 493 19.04 2.37 -44.67
C ASN A 493 18.55 2.61 -43.23
N LEU A 494 17.25 2.45 -42.97
CA LEU A 494 16.71 2.54 -41.60
C LEU A 494 17.39 1.52 -40.66
N GLN A 495 17.62 0.30 -41.13
CA GLN A 495 18.32 -0.75 -40.37
C GLN A 495 19.79 -0.41 -40.10
N GLU A 496 20.47 0.29 -41.01
CA GLU A 496 21.82 0.79 -40.80
C GLU A 496 21.85 1.89 -39.73
N GLN A 497 20.95 2.87 -39.82
CA GLN A 497 20.82 3.94 -38.81
C GLN A 497 20.52 3.38 -37.42
N LYS A 498 19.63 2.39 -37.30
CA LYS A 498 19.35 1.70 -36.03
C LYS A 498 20.61 1.02 -35.48
N ARG A 499 21.40 0.35 -36.32
CA ARG A 499 22.68 -0.26 -35.92
C ARG A 499 23.69 0.79 -35.43
N GLU A 500 23.75 1.95 -36.07
CA GLU A 500 24.60 3.06 -35.60
C GLU A 500 24.18 3.57 -34.21
N LEU A 501 22.87 3.74 -33.98
CA LEU A 501 22.33 4.15 -32.68
C LEU A 501 22.61 3.09 -31.60
N ARG A 502 22.46 1.79 -31.89
CA ARG A 502 22.84 0.70 -30.96
C ARG A 502 24.34 0.70 -30.66
N ARG A 503 25.19 0.99 -31.66
CA ARG A 503 26.64 1.17 -31.44
C ARG A 503 26.93 2.37 -30.52
N LYS A 504 26.19 3.47 -30.68
CA LYS A 504 26.30 4.63 -29.78
C LYS A 504 25.91 4.23 -28.35
N GLN A 505 24.79 3.52 -28.14
CA GLN A 505 24.39 3.04 -26.80
C GLN A 505 25.46 2.15 -26.16
N THR A 506 26.06 1.25 -26.94
CA THR A 506 27.11 0.32 -26.47
C THR A 506 28.39 1.02 -26.03
N ASN A 507 28.66 2.22 -26.56
CA ASN A 507 29.83 3.02 -26.17
C ASN A 507 29.64 3.77 -24.84
N TYR A 508 28.42 3.83 -24.29
CA TYR A 508 28.20 4.42 -22.97
C TYR A 508 28.67 3.46 -21.87
N ALA A 509 29.43 3.99 -20.91
CA ALA A 509 29.73 3.25 -19.69
C ALA A 509 28.48 3.18 -18.80
N MET A 510 28.31 2.05 -18.10
CA MET A 510 27.26 1.93 -17.08
C MET A 510 27.50 2.97 -15.98
N SER A 511 26.46 3.74 -15.66
CA SER A 511 26.54 4.75 -14.61
C SER A 511 26.66 4.12 -13.22
N ASN A 512 27.17 4.89 -12.25
CA ASN A 512 27.23 4.45 -10.86
C ASN A 512 25.82 4.16 -10.33
N ALA A 513 24.85 5.02 -10.66
CA ALA A 513 23.45 4.84 -10.28
C ALA A 513 22.89 3.50 -10.80
N MET A 514 23.15 3.15 -12.06
CA MET A 514 22.68 1.89 -12.63
C MET A 514 23.41 0.67 -12.07
N THR A 515 24.70 0.80 -11.78
CA THR A 515 25.48 -0.26 -11.12
C THR A 515 24.90 -0.56 -9.73
N CYS A 516 24.66 0.48 -8.93
CA CYS A 516 24.03 0.36 -7.62
C CYS A 516 22.59 -0.18 -7.72
N PHE A 517 21.82 0.29 -8.72
CA PHE A 517 20.45 -0.17 -8.93
C PHE A 517 20.40 -1.67 -9.28
N ILE A 518 21.23 -2.11 -10.23
CA ILE A 518 21.34 -3.53 -10.63
C ILE A 518 21.80 -4.37 -9.44
N SER A 519 22.75 -3.88 -8.64
CA SER A 519 23.18 -4.55 -7.41
C SER A 519 22.01 -4.70 -6.42
N GLY A 520 21.26 -3.64 -6.15
CA GLY A 520 20.14 -3.65 -5.22
C GLY A 520 18.97 -4.56 -5.65
N ILE A 521 18.68 -4.65 -6.96
CA ILE A 521 17.69 -5.62 -7.47
C ILE A 521 18.22 -7.05 -7.57
N SER A 522 19.53 -7.23 -7.51
CA SER A 522 20.17 -8.55 -7.49
C SER A 522 20.29 -9.12 -6.07
N SER A 523 20.04 -8.30 -5.03
CA SER A 523 20.01 -8.75 -3.64
C SER A 523 19.03 -9.92 -3.43
N PRO A 524 19.34 -10.86 -2.54
CA PRO A 524 18.50 -12.03 -2.32
C PRO A 524 17.22 -11.71 -1.55
N GLY A 525 16.16 -12.49 -1.82
CA GLY A 525 14.98 -12.58 -0.97
C GLY A 525 14.24 -11.26 -0.72
N THR A 526 14.03 -10.96 0.57
CA THR A 526 13.27 -9.80 1.05
C THR A 526 14.02 -8.48 0.93
N GLU A 527 15.37 -8.49 0.98
CA GLU A 527 16.20 -7.28 0.86
C GLU A 527 15.92 -6.53 -0.45
N ARG A 528 15.86 -7.26 -1.58
CA ARG A 528 15.48 -6.69 -2.88
C ARG A 528 14.13 -5.99 -2.87
N ARG A 529 13.14 -6.60 -2.19
CA ARG A 529 11.79 -6.04 -2.09
C ARG A 529 11.81 -4.75 -1.25
N TYR A 530 12.58 -4.73 -0.17
CA TYR A 530 12.79 -3.54 0.65
C TYR A 530 13.49 -2.44 -0.15
N PHE A 531 14.57 -2.77 -0.87
CA PHE A 531 15.28 -1.83 -1.74
C PHE A 531 14.34 -1.16 -2.75
N LEU A 532 13.56 -1.94 -3.51
CA LEU A 532 12.63 -1.40 -4.49
C LEU A 532 11.53 -0.54 -3.85
N LYS A 533 11.03 -0.96 -2.69
CA LYS A 533 10.04 -0.18 -1.95
C LYS A 533 10.64 1.13 -1.47
N TRP A 534 11.82 1.13 -0.85
CA TRP A 534 12.53 2.35 -0.45
C TRP A 534 12.81 3.27 -1.63
N MET A 535 13.31 2.74 -2.76
CA MET A 535 13.51 3.51 -3.99
C MET A 535 12.23 4.22 -4.43
N ARG A 536 11.10 3.49 -4.52
CA ARG A 536 9.79 4.09 -4.84
C ARG A 536 9.42 5.19 -3.84
N MET A 537 9.53 4.91 -2.53
CA MET A 537 9.16 5.86 -1.49
C MET A 537 10.00 7.14 -1.52
N ASN A 538 11.32 7.01 -1.68
CA ASN A 538 12.28 8.11 -1.70
C ASN A 538 12.09 8.98 -2.94
N LEU A 539 11.98 8.37 -4.11
CA LEU A 539 11.73 9.06 -5.37
C LEU A 539 10.40 9.83 -5.32
N ASP A 540 9.34 9.22 -4.79
CA ASP A 540 8.05 9.90 -4.59
C ASP A 540 8.18 11.14 -3.70
N ASN A 541 8.95 11.05 -2.61
CA ASN A 541 9.15 12.17 -1.69
C ASN A 541 9.94 13.31 -2.35
N LEU A 542 10.98 12.99 -3.13
CA LEU A 542 11.76 13.96 -3.90
C LEU A 542 10.87 14.71 -4.91
N SER A 543 10.02 13.99 -5.65
CA SER A 543 9.09 14.65 -6.57
C SER A 543 8.06 15.51 -5.85
N ARG A 544 7.49 15.08 -4.72
CA ARG A 544 6.52 15.89 -3.96
C ARG A 544 7.09 17.24 -3.55
N GLY A 545 8.32 17.26 -3.02
CA GLY A 545 8.98 18.49 -2.59
C GLY A 545 9.25 19.49 -3.73
N LYS A 546 9.60 19.00 -4.92
CA LYS A 546 9.82 19.86 -6.10
C LYS A 546 8.51 20.31 -6.74
N LEU A 547 7.53 19.42 -6.84
CA LEU A 547 6.20 19.71 -7.39
C LEU A 547 5.47 20.79 -6.59
N SER A 548 5.62 20.81 -5.25
CA SER A 548 5.04 21.88 -4.44
C SER A 548 5.60 23.26 -4.80
N GLY A 549 6.92 23.38 -4.95
CA GLY A 549 7.56 24.65 -5.31
C GLY A 549 7.17 25.14 -6.71
N LEU A 550 7.10 24.24 -7.69
CA LEU A 550 6.68 24.61 -9.05
C LEU A 550 5.20 24.96 -9.16
N ARG A 551 4.33 24.29 -8.40
CA ARG A 551 2.90 24.64 -8.36
C ARG A 551 2.69 26.03 -7.75
N GLU A 552 3.51 26.43 -6.78
CA GLU A 552 3.48 27.78 -6.22
C GLU A 552 3.92 28.82 -7.26
N LEU A 553 5.03 28.55 -7.97
CA LEU A 553 5.50 29.40 -9.07
C LEU A 553 4.46 29.51 -10.19
N TYR A 554 3.84 28.39 -10.58
CA TYR A 554 2.77 28.37 -11.58
C TYR A 554 1.60 29.28 -11.16
N LYS A 555 1.14 29.17 -9.90
CA LYS A 555 0.06 30.02 -9.37
C LYS A 555 0.42 31.49 -9.37
N GLU A 556 1.66 31.83 -8.99
CA GLU A 556 2.14 33.22 -9.00
C GLU A 556 2.13 33.79 -10.42
N LYS A 557 2.64 33.03 -11.39
CA LYS A 557 2.77 33.44 -12.78
C LYS A 557 1.43 33.50 -13.53
N CYS A 558 0.46 32.63 -13.19
CA CYS A 558 -0.89 32.66 -13.76
C CYS A 558 -1.68 33.93 -13.42
N ASN A 559 -1.29 34.69 -12.39
CA ASN A 559 -1.98 35.94 -12.04
C ASN A 559 -1.68 37.09 -13.01
N ASP A 560 -0.66 36.94 -13.87
CA ASP A 560 -0.31 37.94 -14.89
C ASP A 560 -0.46 37.38 -16.31
N SER A 561 -1.37 37.96 -17.08
CA SER A 561 -1.75 37.50 -18.43
C SER A 561 -0.63 37.57 -19.47
N LYS A 562 0.49 38.21 -19.15
CA LYS A 562 1.68 38.33 -20.02
C LYS A 562 2.61 37.11 -19.96
N ASN A 563 2.47 36.21 -18.99
CA ASN A 563 3.43 35.12 -18.74
C ASN A 563 3.14 33.80 -19.47
N LYS A 564 2.46 33.82 -20.63
CA LYS A 564 2.04 32.59 -21.32
C LYS A 564 3.20 31.65 -21.70
N GLU A 565 4.36 32.18 -22.07
CA GLU A 565 5.54 31.37 -22.40
C GLU A 565 6.21 30.79 -21.15
N GLU A 566 6.31 31.56 -20.07
CA GLU A 566 6.83 31.06 -18.78
C GLU A 566 5.93 29.96 -18.20
N ILE A 567 4.61 30.10 -18.34
CA ILE A 567 3.64 29.08 -17.91
C ILE A 567 3.85 27.78 -18.71
N LYS A 568 4.05 27.86 -20.03
CA LYS A 568 4.37 26.68 -20.85
C LYS A 568 5.68 26.02 -20.44
N GLU A 569 6.70 26.81 -20.11
CA GLU A 569 7.97 26.27 -19.63
C GLU A 569 7.81 25.59 -18.25
N ILE A 570 7.02 26.18 -17.34
CA ILE A 570 6.69 25.55 -16.05
C ILE A 570 5.91 24.24 -16.26
N ASP A 571 4.95 24.19 -17.18
CA ASP A 571 4.22 22.95 -17.50
C ASP A 571 5.13 21.87 -18.07
N LYS A 572 6.08 22.25 -18.94
CA LYS A 572 7.12 21.36 -19.46
C LYS A 572 8.07 20.87 -18.36
N GLN A 573 8.39 21.71 -17.38
CA GLN A 573 9.18 21.29 -16.22
C GLN A 573 8.39 20.34 -15.32
N LEU A 574 7.12 20.64 -15.05
CA LEU A 574 6.23 19.80 -14.24
C LEU A 574 6.10 18.38 -14.82
N SER A 575 6.02 18.23 -16.14
CA SER A 575 5.98 16.91 -16.79
C SER A 575 7.31 16.16 -16.71
N ASN A 576 8.45 16.85 -16.85
CA ASN A 576 9.79 16.24 -16.89
C ASN A 576 10.40 15.94 -15.51
N ILE A 577 9.87 16.53 -14.43
CA ILE A 577 10.34 16.37 -13.04
C ILE A 577 9.89 15.07 -12.37
N SER A 578 9.04 14.29 -13.05
CA SER A 578 8.70 12.94 -12.59
C SER A 578 9.92 12.02 -12.66
N LEU A 579 10.34 11.41 -11.55
CA LEU A 579 11.35 10.35 -11.57
C LEU A 579 10.85 9.23 -10.66
N GLY A 580 10.68 8.05 -11.23
CA GLY A 580 10.25 6.86 -10.54
C GLY A 580 11.10 5.65 -10.94
N THR A 581 10.83 4.51 -10.32
CA THR A 581 11.59 3.28 -10.56
C THR A 581 11.50 2.82 -12.01
N GLU A 582 10.40 3.11 -12.71
CA GLU A 582 10.22 2.84 -14.13
C GLU A 582 11.35 3.43 -15.00
N HIS A 583 11.90 4.59 -14.63
CA HIS A 583 13.00 5.21 -15.37
C HIS A 583 14.29 4.39 -15.30
N PHE A 584 14.56 3.76 -14.15
CA PHE A 584 15.70 2.86 -13.96
C PHE A 584 15.49 1.53 -14.70
N PHE A 585 14.25 1.01 -14.71
CA PHE A 585 13.91 -0.18 -15.50
C PHE A 585 14.03 0.08 -17.01
N ARG A 586 13.63 1.25 -17.51
CA ARG A 586 13.82 1.67 -18.91
C ARG A 586 15.31 1.71 -19.28
N GLU A 587 16.11 2.36 -18.45
CA GLU A 587 17.57 2.43 -18.65
C GLU A 587 18.18 1.02 -18.69
N MET A 588 17.83 0.18 -17.71
CA MET A 588 18.28 -1.22 -17.66
C MET A 588 17.88 -2.02 -18.90
N GLY A 589 16.66 -1.85 -19.40
CA GLY A 589 16.20 -2.51 -20.64
C GLY A 589 17.03 -2.08 -21.85
N GLN A 590 17.35 -0.80 -21.97
CA GLN A 590 18.21 -0.28 -23.04
C GLN A 590 19.66 -0.75 -22.92
N ILE A 591 20.21 -0.84 -21.71
CA ILE A 591 21.53 -1.45 -21.45
C ILE A 591 21.54 -2.90 -21.95
N TYR A 592 20.51 -3.67 -21.58
CA TYR A 592 20.37 -5.06 -21.99
C TYR A 592 20.26 -5.19 -23.52
N GLU A 593 19.36 -4.45 -24.18
CA GLU A 593 19.18 -4.54 -25.63
C GLU A 593 20.42 -4.09 -26.42
N ALA A 594 21.11 -3.05 -25.96
CA ALA A 594 22.39 -2.64 -26.55
C ALA A 594 23.43 -3.77 -26.47
N SER A 595 23.51 -4.46 -25.33
CA SER A 595 24.45 -5.57 -25.14
C SER A 595 24.20 -6.74 -26.09
N LEU A 596 22.96 -6.96 -26.56
CA LEU A 596 22.63 -8.01 -27.53
C LEU A 596 23.21 -7.75 -28.93
N SER A 597 23.57 -6.50 -29.23
CA SER A 597 24.24 -6.14 -30.49
C SER A 597 25.72 -6.57 -30.51
N LEU A 598 26.29 -6.93 -29.36
CA LEU A 598 27.65 -7.45 -29.23
C LEU A 598 27.70 -8.96 -29.52
N PRO A 599 28.88 -9.50 -29.89
CA PRO A 599 29.08 -10.95 -30.03
C PRO A 599 28.71 -11.72 -28.75
N GLU A 600 28.24 -12.95 -28.87
CA GLU A 600 27.87 -13.81 -27.73
C GLU A 600 29.03 -14.10 -26.75
N THR A 601 30.26 -14.02 -27.26
CA THR A 601 31.48 -14.20 -26.47
C THR A 601 31.91 -12.94 -25.72
N ASP A 602 31.24 -11.80 -25.90
CA ASP A 602 31.58 -10.55 -25.23
C ASP A 602 31.26 -10.63 -23.73
N PRO A 603 32.21 -10.31 -22.83
CA PRO A 603 31.99 -10.34 -21.38
C PRO A 603 30.83 -9.45 -20.92
N SER A 604 30.64 -8.30 -21.55
CA SER A 604 29.59 -7.34 -21.20
C SER A 604 28.21 -7.92 -21.47
N ARG A 605 28.05 -8.61 -22.60
CA ARG A 605 26.81 -9.32 -22.93
C ARG A 605 26.53 -10.44 -21.93
N GLN A 606 27.53 -11.25 -21.58
CA GLN A 606 27.38 -12.35 -20.63
C GLN A 606 26.97 -11.88 -19.23
N GLN A 607 27.55 -10.77 -18.75
CA GLN A 607 27.22 -10.19 -17.46
C GLN A 607 25.77 -9.72 -17.36
N LEU A 608 25.16 -9.30 -18.48
CA LEU A 608 23.81 -8.71 -18.50
C LEU A 608 22.69 -9.71 -18.84
N GLN A 609 23.01 -10.95 -19.20
CA GLN A 609 22.01 -11.97 -19.59
C GLN A 609 20.99 -12.31 -18.50
N HIS A 610 21.32 -12.08 -17.23
CA HIS A 610 20.45 -12.42 -16.11
C HIS A 610 19.37 -11.35 -15.83
N LEU A 611 19.48 -10.15 -16.40
CA LEU A 611 18.58 -9.02 -16.11
C LEU A 611 17.10 -9.31 -16.43
N PRO A 612 16.74 -9.92 -17.58
CA PRO A 612 15.33 -10.26 -17.84
C PRO A 612 14.74 -11.22 -16.81
N LYS A 613 15.57 -12.15 -16.29
CA LYS A 613 15.16 -13.11 -15.26
C LYS A 613 14.88 -12.42 -13.92
N LEU A 614 15.66 -11.40 -13.56
CA LEU A 614 15.38 -10.59 -12.36
C LEU A 614 14.02 -9.90 -12.46
N CYS A 615 13.72 -9.25 -13.59
CA CYS A 615 12.43 -8.61 -13.82
C CYS A 615 11.27 -9.61 -13.83
N ALA A 616 11.45 -10.79 -14.41
CA ALA A 616 10.45 -11.85 -14.34
C ALA A 616 10.15 -12.29 -12.90
N GLN A 617 11.17 -12.36 -12.03
CA GLN A 617 10.96 -12.61 -10.59
C GLN A 617 10.23 -11.46 -9.89
N LEU A 618 10.47 -10.21 -10.28
CA LEU A 618 9.74 -9.06 -9.73
C LEU A 618 8.25 -9.09 -10.08
N LEU A 619 7.89 -9.52 -11.30
CA LEU A 619 6.49 -9.75 -11.67
C LEU A 619 5.83 -10.80 -10.77
N LEU A 620 6.54 -11.90 -10.47
CA LEU A 620 6.05 -12.95 -9.57
C LEU A 620 5.94 -12.48 -8.11
N ASP A 621 6.80 -11.55 -7.71
CA ASP A 621 6.76 -10.89 -6.41
C ASP A 621 5.62 -9.85 -6.30
N GLY A 622 4.88 -9.60 -7.40
CA GLY A 622 3.76 -8.66 -7.45
C GLY A 622 4.14 -7.21 -7.73
N PHE A 623 5.35 -6.95 -8.23
CA PHE A 623 5.77 -5.61 -8.67
C PHE A 623 5.28 -5.34 -10.10
N PRO A 624 4.66 -4.17 -10.36
CA PRO A 624 4.28 -3.79 -11.71
C PRO A 624 5.51 -3.49 -12.56
N LEU A 625 5.54 -3.99 -13.80
CA LEU A 625 6.55 -3.64 -14.80
C LEU A 625 5.93 -2.91 -15.97
N GLU A 626 6.69 -1.99 -16.55
CA GLU A 626 6.26 -1.25 -17.72
C GLU A 626 6.31 -2.13 -18.98
N LEU A 627 5.18 -2.17 -19.68
CA LEU A 627 4.98 -2.82 -20.96
C LEU A 627 5.18 -1.83 -22.12
N VAL A 628 4.57 -0.65 -22.03
CA VAL A 628 4.69 0.41 -23.04
C VAL A 628 5.38 1.60 -22.40
N ASP A 629 6.50 2.06 -22.98
CA ASP A 629 7.18 3.27 -22.54
C ASP A 629 6.38 4.51 -22.97
N GLY A 630 5.80 5.23 -22.01
CA GLY A 630 5.03 6.45 -22.27
C GLY A 630 5.85 7.69 -22.66
N ASP A 631 7.18 7.68 -22.51
CA ASP A 631 8.04 8.78 -22.96
C ASP A 631 8.43 8.64 -24.43
N ALA A 632 8.61 7.40 -24.90
CA ALA A 632 8.93 7.09 -26.28
C ALA A 632 7.69 6.70 -27.10
N SER A 633 6.58 6.35 -26.45
CA SER A 633 5.37 5.81 -27.06
C SER A 633 5.65 4.52 -27.85
N ASN A 634 6.41 3.59 -27.24
CA ASN A 634 6.84 2.34 -27.88
C ASN A 634 7.08 1.22 -26.86
N ILE A 635 7.08 -0.03 -27.32
CA ILE A 635 7.44 -1.21 -26.52
C ILE A 635 8.91 -1.54 -26.82
N PRO A 636 9.79 -1.65 -25.80
CA PRO A 636 11.10 -2.26 -26.00
C PRO A 636 10.92 -3.77 -26.20
N LEU A 637 10.55 -4.15 -27.44
CA LEU A 637 10.02 -5.47 -27.80
C LEU A 637 10.97 -6.59 -27.39
N ARG A 638 12.28 -6.40 -27.56
CA ARG A 638 13.27 -7.43 -27.24
C ARG A 638 13.38 -7.62 -25.72
N TRP A 639 13.49 -6.53 -24.98
CA TRP A 639 13.51 -6.54 -23.52
C TRP A 639 12.26 -7.22 -22.93
N VAL A 640 11.07 -6.74 -23.31
CA VAL A 640 9.80 -7.29 -22.79
C VAL A 640 9.64 -8.76 -23.19
N SER A 641 9.99 -9.13 -24.43
CA SER A 641 9.90 -10.51 -24.89
C SER A 641 10.82 -11.45 -24.12
N ASP A 642 12.05 -11.02 -23.83
CA ASP A 642 12.99 -11.83 -23.07
C ASP A 642 12.55 -11.95 -21.59
N VAL A 643 11.97 -10.89 -21.01
CA VAL A 643 11.36 -10.95 -19.66
C VAL A 643 10.18 -11.94 -19.62
N LEU A 644 9.26 -11.88 -20.58
CA LEU A 644 8.13 -12.80 -20.67
C LEU A 644 8.59 -14.26 -20.91
N SER A 645 9.67 -14.44 -21.68
CA SER A 645 10.27 -15.77 -21.89
C SER A 645 10.84 -16.33 -20.58
N GLN A 646 11.59 -15.53 -19.83
CA GLN A 646 12.09 -15.94 -18.51
C GLN A 646 10.95 -16.18 -17.51
N LEU A 647 9.89 -15.39 -17.56
CA LEU A 647 8.70 -15.59 -16.74
C LEU A 647 8.05 -16.93 -17.05
N ASN A 648 7.87 -17.26 -18.34
CA ASN A 648 7.37 -18.55 -18.78
C ASN A 648 8.23 -19.71 -18.22
N ASP A 649 9.56 -19.60 -18.31
CA ASP A 649 10.47 -20.64 -17.83
C ASP A 649 10.39 -20.82 -16.30
N LEU A 650 10.18 -19.74 -15.55
CA LEU A 650 10.03 -19.76 -14.10
C LEU A 650 8.73 -20.41 -13.63
N VAL A 651 7.64 -20.31 -14.41
CA VAL A 651 6.32 -20.83 -14.02
C VAL A 651 5.90 -22.09 -14.78
N SER A 652 6.64 -22.49 -15.80
CA SER A 652 6.35 -23.69 -16.59
C SER A 652 6.27 -24.95 -15.71
N PRO A 653 5.25 -25.82 -15.89
CA PRO A 653 4.23 -25.81 -16.96
C PRO A 653 2.96 -25.00 -16.64
N LYS A 654 2.88 -24.33 -15.49
CA LYS A 654 1.73 -23.51 -15.05
C LYS A 654 1.81 -22.11 -15.63
N ASN A 655 1.68 -21.97 -16.94
CA ASN A 655 1.93 -20.72 -17.67
C ASN A 655 0.70 -20.13 -18.38
N LYS A 656 -0.51 -20.61 -18.06
CA LYS A 656 -1.73 -20.09 -18.67
C LYS A 656 -2.11 -18.75 -18.07
N ILE A 657 -2.44 -17.78 -18.91
CA ILE A 657 -2.77 -16.42 -18.46
C ILE A 657 -4.09 -15.93 -19.03
N LEU A 658 -4.75 -15.04 -18.30
CA LEU A 658 -5.84 -14.19 -18.80
C LEU A 658 -5.47 -12.73 -18.55
N VAL A 659 -5.80 -11.85 -19.50
CA VAL A 659 -5.39 -10.45 -19.48
C VAL A 659 -6.60 -9.53 -19.28
N ALA A 660 -6.56 -8.70 -18.24
CA ALA A 660 -7.54 -7.65 -17.99
C ALA A 660 -6.87 -6.28 -17.99
N THR A 661 -7.39 -5.36 -18.80
CA THR A 661 -6.83 -4.01 -18.93
C THR A 661 -7.88 -2.95 -18.60
N VAL A 662 -7.45 -1.82 -18.04
CA VAL A 662 -8.30 -0.63 -17.87
C VAL A 662 -7.92 0.45 -18.88
N LEU A 663 -8.91 1.09 -19.51
CA LEU A 663 -8.77 2.22 -20.42
C LEU A 663 -9.68 3.36 -19.98
N GLY A 664 -9.30 4.60 -20.26
CA GLY A 664 -10.11 5.78 -19.96
C GLY A 664 -9.29 7.06 -19.85
N VAL A 665 -9.97 8.21 -19.84
CA VAL A 665 -9.30 9.51 -19.77
C VAL A 665 -8.46 9.64 -18.50
N GLN A 666 -7.45 10.49 -18.57
CA GLN A 666 -6.58 10.84 -17.46
C GLN A 666 -7.39 11.26 -16.23
N SER A 667 -6.91 10.90 -15.04
CA SER A 667 -7.52 11.29 -13.75
C SER A 667 -8.96 10.79 -13.51
N THR A 668 -9.44 9.80 -14.25
CA THR A 668 -10.78 9.19 -14.03
C THR A 668 -10.81 8.10 -12.93
N GLY A 669 -9.69 7.84 -12.25
CA GLY A 669 -9.61 6.85 -11.16
C GLY A 669 -9.34 5.42 -11.61
N LYS A 670 -8.72 5.19 -12.78
CA LYS A 670 -8.39 3.86 -13.33
C LYS A 670 -7.55 3.00 -12.37
N SER A 671 -6.38 3.49 -11.98
CA SER A 671 -5.48 2.78 -11.06
C SER A 671 -6.13 2.60 -9.69
N THR A 672 -6.93 3.56 -9.22
CA THR A 672 -7.73 3.43 -7.99
C THR A 672 -8.76 2.30 -8.07
N LEU A 673 -9.45 2.17 -9.21
CA LEU A 673 -10.41 1.10 -9.47
C LEU A 673 -9.71 -0.27 -9.44
N LEU A 674 -8.58 -0.41 -10.15
CA LEU A 674 -7.81 -1.66 -10.16
C LEU A 674 -7.26 -2.01 -8.77
N ASN A 675 -6.68 -1.05 -8.05
CA ASN A 675 -6.17 -1.24 -6.70
C ASN A 675 -7.29 -1.71 -5.75
N THR A 676 -8.49 -1.11 -5.83
CA THR A 676 -9.64 -1.53 -5.00
C THR A 676 -10.17 -2.92 -5.40
N MET A 677 -10.17 -3.24 -6.70
CA MET A 677 -10.72 -4.49 -7.23
C MET A 677 -9.83 -5.70 -6.93
N PHE A 678 -8.52 -5.54 -7.13
CA PHE A 678 -7.56 -6.64 -7.04
C PHE A 678 -6.61 -6.55 -5.85
N GLY A 679 -6.63 -5.46 -5.07
CA GLY A 679 -5.67 -5.22 -3.97
C GLY A 679 -4.27 -4.85 -4.45
N VAL A 680 -4.10 -4.56 -5.74
CA VAL A 680 -2.80 -4.27 -6.37
C VAL A 680 -2.32 -2.84 -6.04
N GLN A 681 -1.04 -2.55 -6.31
CA GLN A 681 -0.38 -1.30 -5.89
C GLN A 681 0.10 -0.43 -7.07
N PHE A 682 -0.75 -0.21 -8.08
CA PHE A 682 -0.46 0.76 -9.15
C PHE A 682 -0.35 2.19 -8.59
N ALA A 683 0.44 3.03 -9.24
CA ALA A 683 0.69 4.39 -8.78
C ALA A 683 -0.55 5.29 -8.97
N VAL A 684 -0.93 6.05 -7.91
CA VAL A 684 -2.15 6.89 -7.88
C VAL A 684 -1.88 8.37 -7.53
N SER A 685 -0.63 8.83 -7.56
CA SER A 685 -0.25 10.13 -6.99
C SER A 685 -0.68 11.35 -7.82
N SER A 686 -1.17 12.39 -7.14
CA SER A 686 -1.57 13.66 -7.77
C SER A 686 -0.37 14.44 -8.31
N GLY A 687 -0.04 14.27 -9.59
CA GLY A 687 1.10 14.91 -10.26
C GLY A 687 2.07 13.95 -10.94
N ARG A 688 1.82 12.64 -10.87
CA ARG A 688 2.41 11.65 -11.77
C ARG A 688 1.26 10.86 -12.38
N CYS A 689 0.77 11.31 -13.52
CA CYS A 689 -0.13 10.47 -14.30
C CYS A 689 0.68 9.27 -14.79
N THR A 690 0.10 8.07 -14.73
CA THR A 690 0.68 6.88 -15.37
C THR A 690 0.99 7.25 -16.82
N ARG A 691 2.24 7.09 -17.25
CA ARG A 691 2.67 7.28 -18.63
C ARG A 691 3.05 5.93 -19.21
N GLY A 692 2.47 5.55 -20.34
CA GLY A 692 2.61 4.21 -20.89
C GLY A 692 1.63 3.19 -20.32
N ALA A 693 2.00 1.91 -20.30
CA ALA A 693 1.16 0.83 -19.76
C ALA A 693 1.98 -0.10 -18.87
N PHE A 694 1.43 -0.51 -17.73
CA PHE A 694 2.10 -1.33 -16.72
C PHE A 694 1.37 -2.64 -16.51
N MET A 695 2.07 -3.75 -16.59
CA MET A 695 1.55 -5.08 -16.32
C MET A 695 1.93 -5.56 -14.91
N LEU A 696 1.01 -6.27 -14.26
CA LEU A 696 1.20 -6.93 -12.98
C LEU A 696 0.57 -8.33 -13.05
N LEU A 697 1.24 -9.32 -12.45
CA LEU A 697 0.77 -10.70 -12.46
C LEU A 697 0.16 -11.11 -11.12
N ILE A 698 -1.06 -11.64 -11.15
CA ILE A 698 -1.78 -12.18 -9.98
C ILE A 698 -1.95 -13.68 -10.16
N LYS A 699 -1.66 -14.45 -9.11
CA LYS A 699 -1.84 -15.90 -9.13
C LYS A 699 -3.31 -16.29 -8.97
N VAL A 700 -3.74 -17.32 -9.70
CA VAL A 700 -5.06 -17.95 -9.55
C VAL A 700 -4.91 -19.23 -8.75
N ASN A 701 -5.72 -19.38 -7.70
CA ASN A 701 -5.74 -20.57 -6.86
C ASN A 701 -6.37 -21.75 -7.61
N GLU A 702 -5.96 -22.99 -7.28
CA GLU A 702 -6.45 -24.22 -7.90
C GLU A 702 -7.98 -24.39 -7.79
N ASP A 703 -8.60 -23.81 -6.76
CA ASP A 703 -10.06 -23.87 -6.54
C ASP A 703 -10.84 -23.18 -7.68
N VAL A 704 -10.36 -22.01 -8.14
CA VAL A 704 -11.02 -21.19 -9.20
C VAL A 704 -10.44 -21.51 -10.57
N LYS A 705 -9.27 -22.16 -10.61
CA LYS A 705 -8.59 -22.54 -11.86
C LYS A 705 -9.44 -23.42 -12.76
N LYS A 706 -10.31 -24.27 -12.19
CA LYS A 706 -11.22 -25.11 -12.98
C LYS A 706 -12.22 -24.28 -13.78
N ASP A 707 -12.64 -23.15 -13.22
CA ASP A 707 -13.64 -22.27 -13.83
C ASP A 707 -13.00 -21.28 -14.81
N LEU A 708 -11.80 -20.78 -14.50
CA LEU A 708 -11.09 -19.80 -15.34
C LEU A 708 -10.15 -20.43 -16.38
N ASN A 709 -9.76 -21.69 -16.21
CA ASN A 709 -8.76 -22.39 -17.03
C ASN A 709 -7.42 -21.63 -17.18
N CYS A 710 -7.00 -20.88 -16.15
CA CYS A 710 -5.75 -20.11 -16.16
C CYS A 710 -4.96 -20.25 -14.85
N ASP A 711 -3.64 -20.09 -14.92
CA ASP A 711 -2.74 -20.11 -13.77
C ASP A 711 -2.54 -18.71 -13.17
N PHE A 712 -2.58 -17.68 -14.03
CA PHE A 712 -2.40 -16.29 -13.64
C PHE A 712 -3.38 -15.36 -14.35
N MET A 713 -3.65 -14.22 -13.71
CA MET A 713 -4.32 -13.08 -14.29
C MET A 713 -3.33 -11.93 -14.41
N MET A 714 -3.12 -11.43 -15.63
CA MET A 714 -2.32 -10.25 -15.90
C MET A 714 -3.22 -9.01 -15.89
N ILE A 715 -2.92 -8.07 -15.00
CA ILE A 715 -3.62 -6.79 -14.92
C ILE A 715 -2.77 -5.72 -15.59
N ILE A 716 -3.34 -4.97 -16.54
CA ILE A 716 -2.67 -3.87 -17.22
C ILE A 716 -3.33 -2.54 -16.83
N ASP A 717 -2.57 -1.65 -16.20
CA ASP A 717 -2.94 -0.25 -15.97
C ASP A 717 -2.35 0.63 -17.07
N THR A 718 -3.17 1.50 -17.66
CA THR A 718 -2.75 2.34 -18.79
C THR A 718 -2.69 3.81 -18.43
N GLU A 719 -1.93 4.55 -19.23
CA GLU A 719 -1.97 6.00 -19.30
C GLU A 719 -3.40 6.52 -19.53
N GLY A 720 -3.63 7.73 -19.05
CA GLY A 720 -4.84 8.47 -19.37
C GLY A 720 -4.86 8.96 -20.81
N LEU A 721 -5.87 8.54 -21.56
CA LEU A 721 -6.14 9.10 -22.88
C LEU A 721 -6.40 10.61 -22.78
N LYS A 722 -6.08 11.34 -23.85
CA LYS A 722 -6.26 12.80 -23.96
C LYS A 722 -5.61 13.60 -22.84
N SER A 723 -4.41 13.21 -22.42
CA SER A 723 -3.67 13.95 -21.42
C SER A 723 -3.41 15.40 -21.90
N PRO A 724 -3.71 16.44 -21.09
CA PRO A 724 -3.48 17.84 -21.46
C PRO A 724 -2.01 18.13 -21.79
N GLU A 725 -1.10 17.35 -21.20
CA GLU A 725 0.34 17.43 -21.46
C GLU A 725 0.71 16.98 -22.88
N LEU A 726 0.01 15.97 -23.42
CA LEU A 726 0.21 15.48 -24.79
C LEU A 726 -0.65 16.22 -25.82
N ALA A 727 -1.77 16.82 -25.42
CA ALA A 727 -2.67 17.56 -26.31
C ALA A 727 -2.02 18.77 -27.04
N GLN A 728 -0.83 19.20 -26.61
CA GLN A 728 -0.04 20.25 -27.25
C GLN A 728 0.90 19.74 -28.36
N LEU A 729 1.01 18.41 -28.54
CA LEU A 729 1.81 17.77 -29.59
C LEU A 729 0.93 17.46 -30.81
N ASP A 730 1.45 17.72 -32.02
CA ASP A 730 0.70 17.56 -33.28
C ASP A 730 0.18 16.11 -33.52
N ASN A 731 0.73 15.10 -32.82
CA ASN A 731 0.39 13.67 -32.99
C ASN A 731 -0.35 13.04 -31.78
N SER A 732 -0.89 13.84 -30.85
CA SER A 732 -1.47 13.33 -29.60
C SER A 732 -2.60 12.31 -29.80
N HIS A 733 -3.45 12.53 -30.82
CA HIS A 733 -4.55 11.62 -31.17
C HIS A 733 -4.07 10.29 -31.75
N GLU A 734 -2.91 10.27 -32.41
CA GLU A 734 -2.34 9.04 -32.95
C GLU A 734 -1.84 8.15 -31.81
N HIS A 735 -1.14 8.74 -30.83
CA HIS A 735 -0.66 8.04 -29.65
C HIS A 735 -1.79 7.38 -28.85
N ASP A 736 -2.88 8.12 -28.59
CA ASP A 736 -4.05 7.59 -27.88
C ASP A 736 -4.68 6.39 -28.62
N ASN A 737 -4.78 6.49 -29.95
CA ASN A 737 -5.32 5.41 -30.79
C ASN A 737 -4.39 4.19 -30.84
N GLU A 738 -3.07 4.40 -30.93
CA GLU A 738 -2.07 3.32 -30.86
C GLU A 738 -2.15 2.58 -29.54
N LEU A 739 -2.10 3.31 -28.42
CA LEU A 739 -2.16 2.73 -27.08
C LEU A 739 -3.46 1.94 -26.88
N ALA A 740 -4.60 2.54 -27.23
CA ALA A 740 -5.90 1.87 -27.13
C ALA A 740 -5.98 0.62 -28.00
N THR A 741 -5.53 0.69 -29.26
CA THR A 741 -5.53 -0.46 -30.19
C THR A 741 -4.67 -1.60 -29.64
N LEU A 742 -3.47 -1.29 -29.18
CA LEU A 742 -2.53 -2.26 -28.61
C LEU A 742 -3.12 -2.96 -27.39
N VAL A 743 -3.53 -2.19 -26.37
CA VAL A 743 -3.96 -2.79 -25.10
C VAL A 743 -5.28 -3.53 -25.22
N VAL A 744 -6.20 -3.05 -26.06
CA VAL A 744 -7.43 -3.80 -26.41
C VAL A 744 -7.06 -5.12 -27.08
N GLY A 745 -6.08 -5.11 -28.00
CA GLY A 745 -5.64 -6.33 -28.69
C GLY A 745 -4.94 -7.34 -27.79
N LEU A 746 -4.24 -6.87 -26.75
CA LEU A 746 -3.59 -7.73 -25.76
C LEU A 746 -4.55 -8.31 -24.72
N SER A 747 -5.77 -7.78 -24.61
CA SER A 747 -6.69 -8.09 -23.51
C SER A 747 -7.70 -9.18 -23.86
N ASP A 748 -7.98 -10.07 -22.91
CA ASP A 748 -9.17 -10.91 -22.96
C ASP A 748 -10.42 -10.13 -22.51
N ILE A 749 -10.26 -9.16 -21.60
CA ILE A 749 -11.30 -8.20 -21.23
C ILE A 749 -10.74 -6.79 -21.03
N THR A 750 -11.44 -5.79 -21.59
CA THR A 750 -11.10 -4.37 -21.44
C THR A 750 -12.13 -3.63 -20.60
N ILE A 751 -11.72 -3.01 -19.50
CA ILE A 751 -12.54 -2.15 -18.64
C ILE A 751 -12.45 -0.73 -19.17
N ILE A 752 -13.56 -0.18 -19.68
CA ILE A 752 -13.62 1.19 -20.20
C ILE A 752 -14.20 2.09 -19.12
N ASN A 753 -13.33 2.85 -18.47
CA ASN A 753 -13.65 3.75 -17.37
C ASN A 753 -14.12 5.11 -17.91
N ILE A 754 -15.41 5.40 -17.75
CA ILE A 754 -16.10 6.56 -18.31
C ILE A 754 -16.55 7.51 -17.19
N ASN A 755 -16.26 8.79 -17.37
CA ASN A 755 -16.89 9.88 -16.63
C ASN A 755 -17.93 10.59 -17.53
N SER A 756 -19.01 11.10 -16.94
CA SER A 756 -20.18 11.62 -17.69
C SER A 756 -19.87 12.76 -18.66
N ALA A 757 -18.81 13.54 -18.40
CA ALA A 757 -18.41 14.68 -19.22
C ALA A 757 -17.69 14.32 -20.53
N GLU A 758 -17.06 13.14 -20.63
CA GLU A 758 -16.06 12.84 -21.67
C GLU A 758 -16.36 11.56 -22.47
N MET A 759 -17.60 11.06 -22.35
CA MET A 759 -18.02 9.78 -22.90
C MET A 759 -17.76 9.66 -24.42
N LYS A 760 -18.19 10.65 -25.23
CA LYS A 760 -18.11 10.55 -26.70
C LYS A 760 -16.68 10.39 -27.22
N ASP A 761 -15.77 11.05 -26.53
CA ASP A 761 -14.38 11.19 -26.91
C ASP A 761 -13.58 9.89 -26.71
N ILE A 762 -13.83 9.18 -25.62
CA ILE A 762 -13.25 7.86 -25.35
C ILE A 762 -13.84 6.83 -26.29
N LEU A 763 -15.16 6.86 -26.46
CA LEU A 763 -15.87 5.85 -27.24
C LEU A 763 -15.40 5.80 -28.69
N GLN A 764 -15.09 6.95 -29.30
CA GLN A 764 -14.55 6.98 -30.66
C GLN A 764 -13.21 6.22 -30.77
N ILE A 765 -12.26 6.49 -29.88
CA ILE A 765 -10.94 5.83 -29.84
C ILE A 765 -11.12 4.31 -29.68
N VAL A 766 -11.98 3.91 -28.74
CA VAL A 766 -12.20 2.50 -28.42
C VAL A 766 -12.92 1.76 -29.56
N VAL A 767 -13.89 2.40 -30.22
CA VAL A 767 -14.57 1.81 -31.40
C VAL A 767 -13.59 1.55 -32.55
N HIS A 768 -12.65 2.47 -32.81
CA HIS A 768 -11.59 2.25 -33.79
C HIS A 768 -10.69 1.08 -33.41
N ALA A 769 -10.30 0.97 -32.13
CA ALA A 769 -9.52 -0.17 -31.65
C ALA A 769 -10.25 -1.51 -31.87
N PHE A 770 -11.56 -1.58 -31.57
CA PHE A 770 -12.35 -2.79 -31.78
C PHE A 770 -12.54 -3.17 -33.24
N LEU A 771 -12.78 -2.18 -34.12
CA LEU A 771 -12.84 -2.40 -35.57
C LEU A 771 -11.57 -3.06 -36.09
N ARG A 772 -10.41 -2.54 -35.71
CA ARG A 772 -9.09 -3.08 -36.10
C ARG A 772 -8.88 -4.48 -35.52
N MET A 773 -9.29 -4.74 -34.28
CA MET A 773 -9.18 -6.07 -33.68
C MET A 773 -10.03 -7.13 -34.40
N LYS A 774 -11.20 -6.74 -34.90
CA LYS A 774 -12.03 -7.63 -35.72
C LYS A 774 -11.30 -8.06 -37.00
N GLU A 775 -10.53 -7.17 -37.62
CA GLU A 775 -9.79 -7.50 -38.86
C GLU A 775 -8.73 -8.56 -38.66
N VAL A 776 -8.09 -8.57 -37.49
CA VAL A 776 -7.14 -9.62 -37.10
C VAL A 776 -7.82 -10.85 -36.50
N GLY A 777 -9.14 -10.97 -36.65
CA GLY A 777 -9.94 -12.14 -36.27
C GLY A 777 -10.29 -12.23 -34.78
N LYS A 778 -10.03 -11.18 -33.99
CA LYS A 778 -10.39 -11.14 -32.57
C LYS A 778 -11.66 -10.33 -32.32
N LYS A 779 -12.55 -10.85 -31.49
CA LYS A 779 -13.67 -10.09 -30.93
C LYS A 779 -13.39 -9.84 -29.45
N PRO A 780 -12.84 -8.68 -29.08
CA PRO A 780 -12.53 -8.37 -27.69
C PRO A 780 -13.83 -8.26 -26.88
N LYS A 781 -13.75 -8.54 -25.58
CA LYS A 781 -14.81 -8.27 -24.60
C LYS A 781 -14.53 -6.97 -23.87
N CYS A 782 -15.58 -6.23 -23.51
CA CYS A 782 -15.41 -5.03 -22.72
C CYS A 782 -16.48 -4.86 -21.65
N GLN A 783 -16.11 -4.11 -20.61
CA GLN A 783 -16.99 -3.70 -19.52
C GLN A 783 -16.95 -2.18 -19.38
N PHE A 784 -18.07 -1.51 -19.60
CA PHE A 784 -18.19 -0.07 -19.39
C PHE A 784 -18.43 0.23 -17.91
N VAL A 785 -17.60 1.11 -17.34
CA VAL A 785 -17.67 1.52 -15.95
C VAL A 785 -17.98 3.00 -15.89
N HIS A 786 -19.15 3.35 -15.35
CA HIS A 786 -19.59 4.73 -15.17
C HIS A 786 -19.27 5.19 -13.75
N GLN A 787 -18.33 6.13 -13.63
CA GLN A 787 -17.89 6.66 -12.34
C GLN A 787 -18.83 7.73 -11.78
N ASN A 788 -18.87 7.85 -10.45
CA ASN A 788 -19.64 8.86 -9.69
C ASN A 788 -21.16 8.80 -9.92
N VAL A 789 -21.72 7.60 -10.10
CA VAL A 789 -23.16 7.39 -10.26
C VAL A 789 -23.72 6.80 -8.96
N SER A 790 -24.48 7.61 -8.21
CA SER A 790 -24.95 7.26 -6.86
C SER A 790 -26.48 7.11 -6.71
N ASP A 791 -27.26 7.35 -7.76
CA ASP A 791 -28.73 7.29 -7.70
C ASP A 791 -29.21 5.83 -7.75
N VAL A 792 -30.04 5.40 -6.79
CA VAL A 792 -30.65 4.06 -6.75
C VAL A 792 -31.56 3.82 -7.95
N SER A 793 -32.18 4.89 -8.47
CA SER A 793 -32.97 4.85 -9.71
C SER A 793 -32.11 4.84 -10.97
N ALA A 794 -30.78 4.93 -10.83
CA ALA A 794 -29.87 4.81 -11.97
C ALA A 794 -30.19 3.50 -12.68
N HIS A 795 -30.30 2.34 -12.03
CA HIS A 795 -30.53 1.07 -12.73
C HIS A 795 -31.77 1.05 -13.66
N GLU A 796 -32.90 1.67 -13.26
CA GLU A 796 -34.10 1.80 -14.11
C GLU A 796 -34.00 2.92 -15.15
N LYS A 797 -33.52 4.11 -14.78
CA LYS A 797 -33.26 5.21 -15.74
C LYS A 797 -32.20 4.82 -16.77
N ASN A 798 -31.28 3.94 -16.38
CA ASN A 798 -30.21 3.38 -17.17
C ASN A 798 -30.72 2.45 -18.26
N LEU A 799 -31.94 1.92 -18.23
CA LEU A 799 -32.43 1.14 -19.38
C LEU A 799 -32.57 2.03 -20.63
N ARG A 800 -32.96 3.31 -20.43
CA ARG A 800 -32.94 4.33 -21.47
C ARG A 800 -31.52 4.76 -21.81
N ASP A 801 -30.67 4.98 -20.82
CA ASP A 801 -29.29 5.44 -21.05
C ASP A 801 -28.40 4.35 -21.68
N ARG A 802 -28.62 3.06 -21.38
CA ARG A 802 -27.98 1.90 -22.02
C ARG A 802 -28.41 1.80 -23.48
N LYS A 803 -29.70 2.01 -23.77
CA LYS A 803 -30.19 2.07 -25.16
C LYS A 803 -29.58 3.25 -25.91
N LEU A 804 -29.49 4.42 -25.27
CA LEU A 804 -28.86 5.60 -25.84
C LEU A 804 -27.36 5.39 -26.07
N LEU A 805 -26.65 4.78 -25.12
CA LEU A 805 -25.23 4.43 -25.24
C LEU A 805 -25.03 3.45 -26.39
N LEU A 806 -25.82 2.38 -26.48
CA LEU A 806 -25.75 1.43 -27.59
C LEU A 806 -26.04 2.12 -28.95
N GLN A 807 -27.00 3.03 -28.99
CA GLN A 807 -27.26 3.81 -30.20
C GLN A 807 -26.06 4.69 -30.58
N GLN A 808 -25.46 5.39 -29.61
CA GLN A 808 -24.26 6.19 -29.84
C GLN A 808 -23.08 5.32 -30.30
N LEU A 809 -22.89 4.14 -29.70
CA LEU A 809 -21.87 3.18 -30.11
C LEU A 809 -22.11 2.70 -31.54
N ASN A 810 -23.36 2.41 -31.93
CA ASN A 810 -23.69 2.04 -33.31
C ASN A 810 -23.40 3.18 -34.29
N GLU A 811 -23.77 4.41 -33.96
CA GLU A 811 -23.49 5.60 -34.79
C GLU A 811 -21.97 5.82 -34.96
N MET A 812 -21.20 5.71 -33.88
CA MET A 812 -19.73 5.81 -33.92
C MET A 812 -19.12 4.65 -34.71
N THR A 813 -19.64 3.43 -34.55
CA THR A 813 -19.18 2.26 -35.32
C THR A 813 -19.37 2.47 -36.81
N GLN A 814 -20.53 2.98 -37.22
CA GLN A 814 -20.78 3.29 -38.63
C GLN A 814 -19.88 4.41 -39.15
N ALA A 815 -19.60 5.43 -38.34
CA ALA A 815 -18.69 6.51 -38.72
C ALA A 815 -17.25 6.01 -38.89
N ALA A 816 -16.75 5.26 -37.90
CA ALA A 816 -15.41 4.68 -37.93
C ALA A 816 -15.25 3.65 -39.06
N ALA A 817 -16.26 2.80 -39.27
CA ALA A 817 -16.32 1.86 -40.38
C ALA A 817 -16.23 2.56 -41.75
N LYS A 818 -16.92 3.69 -41.94
CA LYS A 818 -16.79 4.49 -43.17
C LYS A 818 -15.39 5.05 -43.36
N MET A 819 -14.78 5.57 -42.28
CA MET A 819 -13.41 6.11 -42.32
C MET A 819 -12.39 5.04 -42.68
N GLU A 820 -12.56 3.81 -42.18
CA GLU A 820 -11.65 2.67 -42.44
C GLU A 820 -12.05 1.86 -43.70
N LYS A 821 -13.07 2.28 -44.45
CA LYS A 821 -13.60 1.62 -45.66
C LYS A 821 -14.13 0.19 -45.41
N LYS A 822 -14.85 0.00 -44.31
CA LYS A 822 -15.41 -1.26 -43.79
C LYS A 822 -16.91 -1.19 -43.48
N GLU A 823 -17.68 -0.67 -44.44
CA GLU A 823 -19.11 -0.36 -44.29
C GLU A 823 -20.00 -1.58 -43.99
N GLU A 824 -19.47 -2.80 -44.04
CA GLU A 824 -20.13 -4.02 -43.57
C GLU A 824 -20.43 -4.00 -42.07
N ASN A 825 -19.71 -3.22 -41.26
CA ASN A 825 -19.95 -3.07 -39.83
C ASN A 825 -21.00 -1.99 -39.58
N LYS A 826 -22.20 -2.39 -39.16
CA LYS A 826 -23.36 -1.48 -39.00
C LYS A 826 -23.76 -1.27 -37.54
N SER A 827 -23.36 -2.18 -36.66
CA SER A 827 -23.63 -2.16 -35.23
C SER A 827 -22.38 -2.43 -34.42
N PHE A 828 -22.35 -1.94 -33.18
CA PHE A 828 -21.26 -2.16 -32.23
C PHE A 828 -21.06 -3.64 -31.90
N THR A 829 -22.16 -4.40 -31.87
CA THR A 829 -22.13 -5.87 -31.69
C THR A 829 -21.51 -6.62 -32.88
N ASP A 830 -21.34 -5.96 -34.03
CA ASP A 830 -20.63 -6.57 -35.17
C ASP A 830 -19.11 -6.62 -34.88
N VAL A 831 -18.59 -5.68 -34.10
CA VAL A 831 -17.15 -5.51 -33.83
C VAL A 831 -16.72 -6.06 -32.47
N MET A 832 -17.66 -6.22 -31.54
CA MET A 832 -17.38 -6.60 -30.17
C MET A 832 -18.46 -7.50 -29.59
N GLU A 833 -18.09 -8.39 -28.67
CA GLU A 833 -19.06 -9.15 -27.88
C GLU A 833 -19.58 -8.27 -26.72
N TYR A 834 -20.77 -7.69 -26.90
CA TYR A 834 -21.38 -6.76 -25.94
C TYR A 834 -22.76 -7.23 -25.49
N ASN A 835 -22.97 -7.27 -24.18
CA ASN A 835 -24.30 -7.42 -23.59
C ASN A 835 -24.67 -6.15 -22.82
N PRO A 836 -25.72 -5.40 -23.20
CA PRO A 836 -26.13 -4.19 -22.50
C PRO A 836 -26.50 -4.39 -21.02
N ASP A 837 -26.94 -5.60 -20.64
CA ASP A 837 -27.40 -5.89 -19.28
C ASP A 837 -26.25 -6.19 -18.32
N THR A 838 -25.22 -6.90 -18.80
CA THR A 838 -24.04 -7.27 -17.99
C THR A 838 -22.82 -6.40 -18.25
N GLY A 839 -22.73 -5.74 -19.41
CA GLY A 839 -21.59 -4.97 -19.88
C GLY A 839 -21.48 -3.55 -19.34
N ASN A 840 -22.36 -3.14 -18.42
CA ASN A 840 -22.35 -1.82 -17.79
C ASN A 840 -22.35 -1.93 -16.26
N SER A 841 -21.43 -1.22 -15.62
CA SER A 841 -21.35 -1.09 -14.17
C SER A 841 -21.37 0.38 -13.76
N TYR A 842 -22.11 0.69 -12.70
CA TYR A 842 -22.26 2.05 -12.18
C TYR A 842 -21.65 2.10 -10.80
N ILE A 843 -20.61 2.92 -10.65
CA ILE A 843 -19.81 2.97 -9.43
C ILE A 843 -20.07 4.32 -8.73
N PRO A 844 -20.46 4.31 -7.44
CA PRO A 844 -20.62 5.52 -6.64
C PRO A 844 -19.33 6.34 -6.50
N GLY A 845 -19.40 7.51 -5.88
CA GLY A 845 -18.19 8.27 -5.54
C GLY A 845 -17.32 7.55 -4.50
N LEU A 846 -16.00 7.66 -4.63
CA LEU A 846 -15.01 6.98 -3.77
C LEU A 846 -15.16 7.33 -2.29
N TRP A 847 -15.42 8.60 -1.96
CA TRP A 847 -15.43 9.09 -0.57
C TRP A 847 -16.85 9.21 -0.02
N ASN A 848 -17.04 8.79 1.23
CA ASN A 848 -18.28 9.04 1.98
C ASN A 848 -18.14 10.36 2.76
N GLY A 849 -18.33 11.49 2.06
CA GLY A 849 -18.16 12.84 2.60
C GLY A 849 -16.98 13.57 1.96
N ASN A 850 -16.50 14.62 2.65
CA ASN A 850 -15.44 15.48 2.14
C ASN A 850 -14.06 15.08 2.71
N PRO A 851 -13.07 14.71 1.87
CA PRO A 851 -11.69 14.54 2.30
C PRO A 851 -11.15 15.80 3.02
N PRO A 852 -10.20 15.67 3.95
CA PRO A 852 -9.34 14.49 4.17
C PRO A 852 -9.81 13.52 5.26
N MET A 853 -10.87 13.85 6.00
CA MET A 853 -11.41 13.02 7.09
C MET A 853 -12.55 12.09 6.64
N ALA A 854 -12.90 12.08 5.35
CA ALA A 854 -13.87 11.14 4.82
C ALA A 854 -13.26 9.74 4.68
N PRO A 855 -13.95 8.68 5.11
CA PRO A 855 -13.58 7.31 4.77
C PRO A 855 -14.01 6.96 3.34
N VAL A 856 -13.46 5.87 2.81
CA VAL A 856 -13.96 5.27 1.57
C VAL A 856 -15.43 4.85 1.72
N ASN A 857 -16.19 5.07 0.66
CA ASN A 857 -17.60 4.73 0.60
C ASN A 857 -17.78 3.20 0.51
N ALA A 858 -18.55 2.63 1.44
CA ALA A 858 -18.91 1.20 1.39
C ALA A 858 -19.59 0.83 0.07
N GLY A 859 -20.48 1.68 -0.44
CA GLY A 859 -21.15 1.46 -1.73
C GLY A 859 -20.20 1.46 -2.93
N TYR A 860 -19.10 2.22 -2.87
CA TYR A 860 -18.04 2.12 -3.88
C TYR A 860 -17.37 0.74 -3.82
N SER A 861 -16.97 0.32 -2.62
CA SER A 861 -16.26 -0.94 -2.40
C SER A 861 -17.11 -2.15 -2.84
N GLU A 862 -18.39 -2.18 -2.50
CA GLU A 862 -19.32 -3.24 -2.92
C GLU A 862 -19.59 -3.20 -4.44
N ALA A 863 -19.76 -2.02 -5.05
CA ALA A 863 -19.95 -1.94 -6.52
C ALA A 863 -18.71 -2.42 -7.30
N VAL A 864 -17.51 -2.10 -6.82
CA VAL A 864 -16.24 -2.60 -7.38
C VAL A 864 -16.12 -4.12 -7.20
N TYR A 865 -16.58 -4.64 -6.07
CA TYR A 865 -16.62 -6.07 -5.81
C TYR A 865 -17.55 -6.83 -6.76
N GLU A 866 -18.76 -6.32 -6.99
CA GLU A 866 -19.69 -6.88 -7.98
C GLU A 866 -19.12 -6.83 -9.40
N LEU A 867 -18.44 -5.73 -9.75
CA LEU A 867 -17.71 -5.61 -11.01
C LEU A 867 -16.62 -6.69 -11.14
N LYS A 868 -15.84 -6.94 -10.08
CA LYS A 868 -14.84 -8.01 -10.05
C LYS A 868 -15.45 -9.38 -10.38
N LYS A 869 -16.57 -9.73 -9.72
CA LYS A 869 -17.25 -11.01 -9.95
C LYS A 869 -17.73 -11.16 -11.37
N ASN A 870 -18.36 -10.12 -11.91
CA ASN A 870 -18.83 -10.10 -13.29
C ASN A 870 -17.67 -10.31 -14.28
N ILE A 871 -16.55 -9.60 -14.09
CA ILE A 871 -15.34 -9.78 -14.90
C ILE A 871 -14.85 -11.23 -14.84
N ILE A 872 -14.74 -11.81 -13.65
CA ILE A 872 -14.26 -13.19 -13.46
C ILE A 872 -15.22 -14.20 -14.11
N GLN A 873 -16.53 -14.00 -14.01
CA GLN A 873 -17.53 -14.85 -14.68
C GLN A 873 -17.45 -14.74 -16.22
N GLN A 874 -17.28 -13.54 -16.76
CA GLN A 874 -17.12 -13.31 -18.20
C GLN A 874 -15.83 -13.95 -18.75
N LEU A 875 -14.77 -13.95 -17.95
CA LEU A 875 -13.50 -14.58 -18.27
C LEU A 875 -13.59 -16.11 -18.25
N GLY A 876 -14.32 -16.71 -17.30
CA GLY A 876 -14.52 -18.16 -17.24
C GLY A 876 -15.34 -18.77 -18.39
N THR A 877 -16.12 -17.95 -19.09
CA THR A 877 -16.88 -18.35 -20.30
C THR A 877 -16.10 -18.12 -21.60
N CYS A 878 -14.85 -17.66 -21.52
CA CYS A 878 -14.06 -17.27 -22.70
C CYS A 878 -13.15 -18.42 -23.17
N GLU A 879 -13.12 -18.66 -24.49
CA GLU A 879 -11.96 -19.28 -25.11
C GLU A 879 -10.86 -18.21 -25.19
N SER A 880 -9.79 -18.35 -24.41
CA SER A 880 -8.72 -17.34 -24.31
C SER A 880 -8.08 -17.06 -25.67
N THR A 881 -7.74 -15.79 -25.94
CA THR A 881 -7.18 -15.41 -27.25
C THR A 881 -5.67 -15.70 -27.37
N SER A 882 -5.01 -15.93 -26.24
CA SER A 882 -3.65 -16.48 -26.10
C SER A 882 -3.62 -17.34 -24.82
N ASN A 883 -3.43 -18.65 -24.96
CA ASN A 883 -3.62 -19.61 -23.88
C ASN A 883 -2.47 -19.63 -22.86
N ASN A 884 -1.32 -19.00 -23.14
CA ASN A 884 -0.16 -18.96 -22.26
C ASN A 884 0.79 -17.76 -22.53
N ILE A 885 1.78 -17.58 -21.65
CA ILE A 885 2.75 -16.46 -21.69
C ILE A 885 3.52 -16.37 -23.03
N LEU A 886 3.91 -17.50 -23.63
CA LEU A 886 4.66 -17.47 -24.90
C LEU A 886 3.78 -17.04 -26.07
N GLN A 887 2.53 -17.50 -26.10
CA GLN A 887 1.56 -17.06 -27.10
C GLN A 887 1.23 -15.57 -26.94
N PHE A 888 1.13 -15.08 -25.69
CA PHE A 888 0.97 -13.66 -25.41
C PHE A 888 2.17 -12.85 -25.92
N ARG A 889 3.40 -13.32 -25.70
CA ARG A 889 4.63 -12.68 -26.24
C ARG A 889 4.64 -12.62 -27.76
N GLU A 890 4.28 -13.72 -28.43
CA GLU A 890 4.21 -13.80 -29.90
C GLU A 890 3.13 -12.85 -30.44
N TRP A 891 1.97 -12.84 -29.78
CA TRP A 891 0.87 -11.96 -30.13
C TRP A 891 1.24 -10.48 -29.96
N MET A 892 1.86 -10.12 -28.83
CA MET A 892 2.36 -8.77 -28.57
C MET A 892 3.35 -8.32 -29.64
N SER A 893 4.24 -9.19 -30.11
CA SER A 893 5.19 -8.86 -31.19
C SER A 893 4.52 -8.69 -32.56
N SER A 894 3.32 -9.24 -32.75
CA SER A 894 2.59 -9.20 -34.02
C SER A 894 1.64 -8.01 -34.16
N LEU A 895 1.20 -7.45 -33.02
CA LEU A 895 0.42 -6.21 -32.93
C LEU A 895 1.32 -4.99 -33.13
#